data_AF-A0A9X9XK76-F1
#
_entry.id   AF-A0A9X9XK76-F1
#
_cell.length_a   1.000
_cell.length_b   1.000
_cell.length_c   1.000
_cell.angle_alpha   90.00
_cell.angle_beta   90.00
_cell.angle_gamma   90.00
#
_symmetry.space_group_name_H-M   'P 1'
#
loop_
_entity.id
_entity.type
_entity.pdbx_description
1 polymer ?
#
loop_
_entity_poly.entity_id
_entity_poly.type
_entity_poly.pdbx_seq_one_letter_code
_entity_poly.pdbx_strand_id
1 'polypeptide(L)'
;MAGARREGSALPNPPGLPIADALHLRWAPDAGGIRAPGPARTEWPVGGRGSSAPPRRRARHAPPPNGPSNHPGSGGRWPPGGGFGGLAPRCALALLALLPLTAAPARAQDGVVEGTGSNYGGVGLIEMRNARFRPDGTVEAGTSLRHQRGFWFLGFQALPWLETTFRLSQRLNGTTGSGMVADRSFDLKIRLWEERDWRPALAVGIQDIAGTGIYGGEYLVASKRFWDFDITLGIGWGRLGTYADGNNPLTDISDSFADRRRNVGEGGTLRWGSYFHGEDISIFGGVEWTVPPLDTPWGVFDGLRAKLEFSGDRLRDERGGYPANTTNLGGYAASRVNAGLQWSNDWLDVGLHWVNGTDLLLRASLRMDPYDPPRAPLPAPPAMAARPEGGSAEAQEAAPRIFAALREAGLRGTAVAIEGEEARIAVSGGRYRTLAQVAGRVVRAAQPYLPRQVERVVIAWSRDGVEIARLMVLRSAIEAAARGHGSAEEIFATAILMAPGDPFEDAARARGPFLDWSIEPRVRVVLGDPSRTLLYQAAVAGGVRLDLGLGVSFAGSVAQVAAQNLDDAAPSDSVLPHVRTDYALYAEEGRNLAIPTLYAERMWSPAPDVFARATAGYLEPMFAGISGEVLWRPRESPFAIGLDVNYVAQRDYDQRFGLRDYRVTTGHASLYLDLPWWNLTTTIRGGRYLAGDWGGTVEVARRFDSGIEVGAFATFTDVSAARFGEGSFDKGIFIRVPLDLFGVQSRSSIGTVIRPTQRDGGQRLAVDNPLWEVTRDGREDALRRGAGWFTR
;
A
#
# COMPACT_ATOMS: atom_id res chain seq x y z
N MET A 1 -45.96 14.74 -32.28
CA MET A 1 -46.97 15.37 -31.39
C MET A 1 -46.94 14.66 -30.04
N ALA A 2 -46.50 15.39 -29.01
CA ALA A 2 -46.73 15.25 -27.56
C ALA A 2 -46.23 13.96 -26.85
N GLY A 3 -45.41 13.97 -25.80
CA GLY A 3 -44.91 15.05 -24.94
C GLY A 3 -45.26 14.74 -23.48
N ALA A 4 -44.32 14.21 -22.69
CA ALA A 4 -44.41 14.18 -21.23
C ALA A 4 -43.00 14.09 -20.62
N ARG A 5 -42.58 15.21 -20.01
CA ARG A 5 -41.37 15.39 -19.22
C ARG A 5 -41.47 14.59 -17.91
N ARG A 6 -40.40 13.92 -17.49
CA ARG A 6 -40.21 13.52 -16.09
C ARG A 6 -39.21 14.50 -15.46
N GLU A 7 -39.71 15.34 -14.57
CA GLU A 7 -38.90 16.16 -13.68
C GLU A 7 -38.27 15.26 -12.61
N GLY A 8 -36.94 15.32 -12.49
CA GLY A 8 -36.20 14.68 -11.41
C GLY A 8 -36.19 15.59 -10.19
N SER A 9 -36.77 15.13 -9.09
CA SER A 9 -36.68 15.79 -7.78
C SER A 9 -35.29 15.60 -7.19
N ALA A 10 -34.54 16.71 -7.11
CA ALA A 10 -33.30 16.80 -6.36
C ALA A 10 -33.60 16.74 -4.85
N LEU A 11 -32.99 15.79 -4.15
CA LEU A 11 -32.94 15.76 -2.69
C LEU A 11 -31.97 16.87 -2.20
N PRO A 12 -32.32 17.64 -1.16
CA PRO A 12 -31.46 18.71 -0.65
C PRO A 12 -30.27 18.16 0.15
N ASN A 13 -29.10 18.75 -0.08
CA ASN A 13 -27.89 18.54 0.71
C ASN A 13 -28.12 18.84 2.21
N PRO A 14 -27.57 18.04 3.13
CA PRO A 14 -27.61 18.35 4.56
C PRO A 14 -26.73 19.58 4.85
N PRO A 15 -27.14 20.47 5.79
CA PRO A 15 -26.40 21.67 6.11
C PRO A 15 -25.09 21.33 6.84
N GLY A 16 -24.00 21.96 6.40
CA GLY A 16 -22.70 21.88 7.07
C GLY A 16 -22.77 22.51 8.46
N LEU A 17 -22.31 21.78 9.46
CA LEU A 17 -22.07 22.29 10.80
C LEU A 17 -20.60 22.77 10.93
N PRO A 18 -20.37 23.92 11.59
CA PRO A 18 -19.05 24.53 11.68
C PRO A 18 -18.14 23.81 12.67
N ILE A 19 -16.88 23.63 12.26
CA ILE A 19 -15.77 23.23 13.13
C ILE A 19 -15.24 24.48 13.83
N ALA A 20 -15.54 24.64 15.12
CA ALA A 20 -14.76 25.42 16.07
C ALA A 20 -15.11 25.05 17.52
N ASP A 21 -14.06 24.91 18.33
CA ASP A 21 -14.01 25.02 19.80
C ASP A 21 -14.55 23.90 20.71
N ALA A 22 -13.65 22.98 21.07
CA ALA A 22 -13.50 22.33 22.40
C ALA A 22 -12.25 21.41 22.31
N LEU A 23 -11.22 21.40 23.15
CA LEU A 23 -11.08 21.74 24.56
C LEU A 23 -9.63 22.17 24.84
N HIS A 24 -9.49 23.29 25.54
CA HIS A 24 -8.31 23.61 26.35
C HIS A 24 -8.23 22.64 27.54
N LEU A 25 -7.16 21.84 27.62
CA LEU A 25 -6.77 21.18 28.87
C LEU A 25 -5.64 21.97 29.51
N ARG A 26 -6.01 22.69 30.59
CA ARG A 26 -5.09 23.32 31.52
C ARG A 26 -4.32 22.24 32.27
N TRP A 27 -3.00 22.30 32.19
CA TRP A 27 -2.10 21.58 33.08
C TRP A 27 -1.86 22.45 34.32
N ALA A 28 -2.13 21.92 35.51
CA ALA A 28 -1.65 22.47 36.78
C ALA A 28 -0.64 21.47 37.38
N PRO A 29 0.47 21.95 37.98
CA PRO A 29 1.57 21.12 38.45
C PRO A 29 1.42 20.76 39.94
N ASP A 30 2.11 19.69 40.34
CA ASP A 30 2.64 19.35 41.69
C ASP A 30 2.62 17.82 41.83
N ALA A 31 3.59 17.09 42.36
CA ALA A 31 4.95 17.33 42.85
C ALA A 31 5.60 15.93 42.96
N GLY A 32 6.93 15.83 42.96
CA GLY A 32 7.61 14.59 43.35
C GLY A 32 8.94 14.34 42.64
N GLY A 33 9.98 15.05 43.09
CA GLY A 33 11.34 14.83 42.60
C GLY A 33 11.95 13.52 43.08
N ILE A 34 12.69 12.85 42.20
CA ILE A 34 13.73 11.88 42.57
C ILE A 34 14.95 12.09 41.66
N ARG A 35 16.12 12.18 42.31
CA ARG A 35 17.45 12.49 41.77
C ARG A 35 17.99 11.37 40.88
N ALA A 36 18.71 11.77 39.83
CA ALA A 36 19.62 10.90 39.07
C ALA A 36 21.01 10.83 39.74
N PRO A 37 21.72 9.69 39.67
CA PRO A 37 23.17 9.65 39.83
C PRO A 37 23.89 9.56 38.47
N GLY A 38 24.97 10.34 38.33
CA GLY A 38 25.83 10.40 37.15
C GLY A 38 26.75 9.18 36.97
N PRO A 39 27.50 9.10 35.85
CA PRO A 39 28.25 7.92 35.48
C PRO A 39 29.60 7.83 36.21
N ALA A 40 29.87 6.66 36.78
CA ALA A 40 31.17 6.31 37.33
C ALA A 40 32.13 5.84 36.23
N ARG A 41 33.34 6.40 36.25
CA ARG A 41 34.53 5.92 35.55
C ARG A 41 35.05 4.64 36.22
N THR A 42 35.55 3.71 35.41
CA THR A 42 36.41 2.62 35.89
C THR A 42 37.61 2.47 34.95
N GLU A 43 38.78 2.78 35.49
CA GLU A 43 40.11 2.42 34.97
C GLU A 43 40.57 1.07 35.56
N TRP A 44 41.74 0.61 35.10
CA TRP A 44 42.66 -0.45 35.57
C TRP A 44 42.63 -1.81 34.82
N PRO A 45 43.75 -2.55 34.70
CA PRO A 45 45.14 -2.10 34.43
C PRO A 45 46.00 -3.03 33.51
N VAL A 46 47.29 -2.65 33.46
CA VAL A 46 48.48 -3.06 32.70
C VAL A 46 49.01 -4.50 32.89
N GLY A 47 49.63 -5.04 31.83
CA GLY A 47 50.76 -6.01 31.80
C GLY A 47 51.07 -6.43 30.34
N GLY A 48 52.17 -6.06 29.66
CA GLY A 48 53.59 -6.46 29.81
C GLY A 48 53.83 -7.87 29.22
N ARG A 49 54.73 -8.23 28.29
CA ARG A 49 55.92 -7.70 27.58
C ARG A 49 56.11 -8.52 26.29
N GLY A 50 56.89 -8.04 25.31
CA GLY A 50 57.47 -8.89 24.26
C GLY A 50 58.10 -8.11 23.10
N SER A 51 59.42 -7.92 23.16
CA SER A 51 60.25 -7.19 22.21
C SER A 51 60.61 -7.98 20.93
N SER A 52 60.66 -7.32 19.77
CA SER A 52 61.83 -7.34 18.86
C SER A 52 61.63 -6.40 17.64
N ALA A 53 62.64 -5.57 17.41
CA ALA A 53 62.97 -4.87 16.14
C ALA A 53 64.38 -5.37 15.74
N PRO A 54 65.03 -5.01 14.59
CA PRO A 54 64.78 -3.94 13.59
C PRO A 54 65.03 -4.47 12.12
N PRO A 55 65.40 -3.71 11.04
CA PRO A 55 65.73 -2.29 10.94
C PRO A 55 65.22 -1.47 9.74
N ARG A 56 65.49 -0.17 9.92
CA ARG A 56 65.29 1.02 9.08
C ARG A 56 65.97 0.95 7.70
N ARG A 57 65.36 1.63 6.71
CA ARG A 57 66.08 2.42 5.71
C ARG A 57 65.46 3.81 5.56
N ARG A 58 66.33 4.82 5.59
CA ARG A 58 66.08 6.24 5.30
C ARG A 58 66.12 6.46 3.79
N ALA A 59 65.29 7.37 3.29
CA ALA A 59 65.64 8.28 2.19
C ALA A 59 64.95 9.63 2.41
N ARG A 60 65.69 10.71 2.19
CA ARG A 60 65.34 12.13 2.34
C ARG A 60 65.03 12.76 0.98
N HIS A 61 64.50 14.00 1.04
CA HIS A 61 64.38 15.05 0.00
C HIS A 61 63.09 14.99 -0.83
N ALA A 62 62.37 16.08 -1.13
CA ALA A 62 62.45 17.52 -0.86
C ALA A 62 61.05 18.16 -1.14
N PRO A 63 60.73 19.37 -0.65
CA PRO A 63 59.45 20.05 -0.93
C PRO A 63 59.50 20.87 -2.24
N PRO A 64 58.35 21.14 -2.90
CA PRO A 64 58.31 21.96 -4.11
C PRO A 64 58.38 23.47 -3.79
N PRO A 65 58.84 24.31 -4.75
CA PRO A 65 59.18 25.71 -4.50
C PRO A 65 58.01 26.68 -4.74
N ASN A 66 58.03 27.75 -3.95
CA ASN A 66 57.32 29.01 -4.22
C ASN A 66 57.97 29.74 -5.40
N GLY A 67 57.14 30.28 -6.30
CA GLY A 67 57.52 31.23 -7.35
C GLY A 67 56.59 32.46 -7.31
N PRO A 68 57.12 33.70 -7.47
CA PRO A 68 56.42 34.93 -7.15
C PRO A 68 55.69 35.54 -8.36
N SER A 69 54.61 36.28 -8.12
CA SER A 69 54.06 37.23 -9.11
C SER A 69 54.02 38.65 -8.53
N ASN A 70 54.88 39.50 -9.09
CA ASN A 70 54.88 40.95 -8.90
C ASN A 70 53.73 41.59 -9.69
N HIS A 71 52.98 42.46 -9.03
CA HIS A 71 52.28 43.59 -9.66
C HIS A 71 53.26 44.74 -9.94
N PRO A 72 52.92 45.64 -10.88
CA PRO A 72 52.51 47.01 -10.48
C PRO A 72 51.34 47.51 -11.36
N GLY A 73 50.56 48.54 -11.05
CA GLY A 73 50.41 49.49 -9.95
C GLY A 73 49.01 50.12 -10.10
N SER A 74 48.25 50.28 -9.02
CA SER A 74 48.09 51.52 -8.23
C SER A 74 47.47 52.72 -8.97
N GLY A 75 46.23 53.01 -8.62
CA GLY A 75 45.58 54.32 -8.76
C GLY A 75 44.34 54.34 -7.87
N GLY A 76 44.48 54.84 -6.63
CA GLY A 76 43.39 54.88 -5.65
C GLY A 76 42.79 56.26 -5.46
N ARG A 77 41.56 56.33 -4.92
CA ARG A 77 41.18 57.07 -3.70
C ARG A 77 39.65 57.02 -3.41
N TRP A 78 39.33 56.47 -2.23
CA TRP A 78 38.33 56.79 -1.19
C TRP A 78 36.79 56.89 -1.46
N PRO A 79 35.95 56.39 -0.52
CA PRO A 79 34.48 56.33 -0.60
C PRO A 79 33.82 57.58 0.05
N PRO A 80 32.50 57.82 -0.09
CA PRO A 80 31.54 57.25 0.86
C PRO A 80 30.13 56.97 0.28
N GLY A 81 29.31 56.20 1.02
CA GLY A 81 27.86 56.22 0.85
C GLY A 81 27.19 54.87 1.09
N GLY A 82 26.83 54.61 2.34
CA GLY A 82 25.90 53.54 2.69
C GLY A 82 24.56 53.77 1.98
N GLY A 83 24.13 52.77 1.23
CA GLY A 83 22.79 52.68 0.67
C GLY A 83 22.24 51.30 1.01
N PHE A 84 21.08 51.28 1.65
CA PHE A 84 20.25 50.09 1.83
C PHE A 84 20.10 49.40 0.46
N GLY A 85 20.80 48.28 0.28
CA GLY A 85 20.72 47.44 -0.91
C GLY A 85 19.39 46.73 -0.92
N GLY A 86 18.54 47.14 -1.86
CA GLY A 86 17.18 46.64 -2.03
C GLY A 86 17.12 45.13 -2.25
N LEU A 87 16.03 44.55 -1.77
CA LEU A 87 15.50 43.27 -2.21
C LEU A 87 15.62 43.17 -3.74
N ALA A 88 16.30 42.13 -4.23
CA ALA A 88 16.48 41.91 -5.66
C ALA A 88 15.10 41.80 -6.35
N PRO A 89 14.84 42.53 -7.45
CA PRO A 89 13.52 42.57 -8.10
C PRO A 89 13.14 41.28 -8.84
N ARG A 90 13.95 40.21 -8.73
CA ARG A 90 13.73 38.92 -9.40
C ARG A 90 12.94 37.92 -8.56
N CYS A 91 12.95 38.03 -7.23
CA CYS A 91 12.23 37.11 -6.33
C CYS A 91 10.71 37.31 -6.37
N ALA A 92 10.25 38.55 -6.65
CA ALA A 92 8.83 38.85 -6.82
C ALA A 92 8.26 38.23 -8.12
N LEU A 93 9.04 38.16 -9.21
CA LEU A 93 8.58 37.72 -10.54
C LEU A 93 8.19 36.24 -10.61
N ALA A 94 8.81 35.34 -9.83
CA ALA A 94 8.48 33.91 -9.85
C ALA A 94 7.15 33.58 -9.14
N LEU A 95 6.85 34.28 -8.03
CA LEU A 95 5.54 34.19 -7.36
C LEU A 95 4.47 35.02 -8.12
N LEU A 96 4.84 36.12 -8.76
CA LEU A 96 3.97 36.90 -9.65
C LEU A 96 3.62 36.18 -10.96
N ALA A 97 4.40 35.20 -11.41
CA ALA A 97 4.08 34.39 -12.58
C ALA A 97 2.85 33.48 -12.38
N LEU A 98 2.45 33.19 -11.13
CA LEU A 98 1.24 32.45 -10.80
C LEU A 98 -0.02 33.34 -10.71
N LEU A 99 0.14 34.66 -10.54
CA LEU A 99 -0.96 35.64 -10.50
C LEU A 99 -1.78 35.76 -11.81
N PRO A 100 -1.25 35.65 -13.05
CA PRO A 100 -2.09 35.74 -14.25
C PRO A 100 -3.17 34.66 -14.36
N LEU A 101 -3.02 33.51 -13.67
CA LEU A 101 -4.07 32.48 -13.60
C LEU A 101 -5.26 32.87 -12.72
N THR A 102 -5.17 33.99 -11.97
CA THR A 102 -6.24 34.50 -11.09
C THR A 102 -7.09 35.60 -11.75
N ALA A 103 -6.66 36.16 -12.88
CA ALA A 103 -7.22 37.39 -13.44
C ALA A 103 -8.30 37.19 -14.52
N ALA A 104 -8.53 35.97 -15.00
CA ALA A 104 -9.50 35.69 -16.06
C ALA A 104 -10.70 34.88 -15.52
N PRO A 105 -11.95 35.40 -15.59
CA PRO A 105 -13.13 34.64 -15.25
C PRO A 105 -13.32 33.53 -16.29
N ALA A 106 -12.93 32.31 -15.95
CA ALA A 106 -13.33 31.14 -16.71
C ALA A 106 -14.66 30.63 -16.13
N ARG A 107 -15.67 30.43 -16.98
CA ARG A 107 -16.80 29.57 -16.60
C ARG A 107 -16.22 28.18 -16.42
N ALA A 108 -15.96 27.78 -15.18
CA ALA A 108 -15.72 26.38 -14.87
C ALA A 108 -16.96 25.62 -15.35
N GLN A 109 -16.79 24.71 -16.32
CA GLN A 109 -17.80 23.69 -16.52
C GLN A 109 -17.82 22.85 -15.25
N ASP A 110 -19.00 22.52 -14.74
CA ASP A 110 -19.24 21.75 -13.50
C ASP A 110 -18.69 20.31 -13.52
N GLY A 111 -17.71 19.99 -14.36
CA GLY A 111 -17.02 18.71 -14.43
C GLY A 111 -15.63 18.78 -13.80
N VAL A 112 -15.32 17.83 -12.92
CA VAL A 112 -13.95 17.58 -12.45
C VAL A 112 -13.06 17.32 -13.66
N VAL A 113 -12.04 18.13 -13.85
CA VAL A 113 -11.03 17.89 -14.90
C VAL A 113 -10.14 16.76 -14.43
N GLU A 114 -10.40 15.55 -14.93
CA GLU A 114 -9.53 14.42 -14.64
C GLU A 114 -8.12 14.68 -15.17
N GLY A 115 -7.13 14.50 -14.31
CA GLY A 115 -5.75 14.58 -14.72
C GLY A 115 -5.33 13.38 -15.57
N THR A 116 -4.45 13.62 -16.52
CA THR A 116 -3.86 12.60 -17.40
C THR A 116 -2.51 12.11 -16.86
N GLY A 117 -2.14 10.87 -17.18
CA GLY A 117 -0.88 10.28 -16.72
C GLY A 117 0.39 10.91 -17.32
N SER A 118 1.47 10.95 -16.54
CA SER A 118 2.84 11.34 -16.96
C SER A 118 3.73 10.13 -17.22
N ASN A 119 4.77 10.23 -18.05
CA ASN A 119 5.71 9.14 -18.34
C ASN A 119 6.43 8.57 -17.10
N TYR A 120 6.52 9.37 -16.03
CA TYR A 120 7.06 8.96 -14.74
C TYR A 120 6.04 8.22 -13.86
N GLY A 121 4.82 8.00 -14.34
CA GLY A 121 3.69 7.56 -13.52
C GLY A 121 3.04 8.71 -12.76
N GLY A 122 1.85 8.48 -12.21
CA GLY A 122 1.04 9.52 -11.58
C GLY A 122 0.53 10.56 -12.59
N VAL A 123 -0.16 11.58 -12.10
CA VAL A 123 -0.80 12.61 -12.93
C VAL A 123 0.14 13.76 -13.23
N GLY A 124 0.20 14.16 -14.50
CA GLY A 124 1.04 15.26 -14.97
C GLY A 124 0.81 15.61 -16.43
N LEU A 125 1.73 16.40 -16.98
CA LEU A 125 1.83 16.67 -18.41
C LEU A 125 2.49 15.45 -19.11
N ILE A 126 3.62 15.61 -19.77
CA ILE A 126 4.39 14.52 -20.37
C ILE A 126 5.44 14.08 -19.35
N GLU A 127 6.46 14.90 -19.11
CA GLU A 127 7.51 14.71 -18.10
C GLU A 127 7.31 15.60 -16.87
N MET A 128 6.70 16.76 -17.07
CA MET A 128 6.45 17.74 -16.03
C MET A 128 5.14 17.45 -15.29
N ARG A 129 5.03 17.98 -14.08
CA ARG A 129 3.87 17.78 -13.22
C ARG A 129 2.82 18.86 -13.46
N ASN A 130 1.58 18.61 -13.03
CA ASN A 130 0.48 19.57 -13.05
C ASN A 130 -0.22 19.58 -11.68
N ALA A 131 -1.24 20.41 -11.48
CA ALA A 131 -2.03 20.43 -10.24
C ALA A 131 -3.30 19.55 -10.30
N ARG A 132 -3.43 18.70 -11.32
CA ARG A 132 -4.57 17.79 -11.51
C ARG A 132 -4.35 16.45 -10.79
N PHE A 133 -5.42 15.69 -10.63
CA PHE A 133 -5.46 14.44 -9.88
C PHE A 133 -6.50 13.50 -10.50
N ARG A 134 -6.48 12.22 -10.11
CA ARG A 134 -7.51 11.24 -10.48
C ARG A 134 -8.69 11.28 -9.50
N PRO A 135 -9.83 10.65 -9.85
CA PRO A 135 -10.87 10.33 -8.88
C PRO A 135 -10.30 9.59 -7.66
N ASP A 136 -10.88 9.84 -6.49
CA ASP A 136 -10.42 9.29 -5.22
C ASP A 136 -10.37 7.76 -5.23
N GLY A 137 -9.28 7.18 -4.74
CA GLY A 137 -9.08 5.72 -4.70
C GLY A 137 -8.54 5.10 -5.98
N THR A 138 -8.50 5.81 -7.12
CA THR A 138 -8.01 5.29 -8.40
C THR A 138 -6.63 4.64 -8.27
N VAL A 139 -6.50 3.42 -8.77
CA VAL A 139 -5.22 2.72 -8.95
C VAL A 139 -4.85 2.72 -10.42
N GLU A 140 -3.60 3.06 -10.74
CA GLU A 140 -3.06 3.08 -12.10
C GLU A 140 -1.79 2.23 -12.16
N ALA A 141 -1.68 1.30 -13.10
CA ALA A 141 -0.45 0.56 -13.36
C ALA A 141 -0.07 0.70 -14.82
N GLY A 142 1.20 0.99 -15.12
CA GLY A 142 1.59 1.24 -16.50
C GLY A 142 3.08 1.22 -16.75
N THR A 143 3.42 1.50 -18.00
CA THR A 143 4.80 1.58 -18.48
C THR A 143 5.00 2.77 -19.40
N SER A 144 6.24 3.24 -19.49
CA SER A 144 6.67 4.23 -20.46
C SER A 144 8.03 3.85 -21.02
N LEU A 145 8.14 3.80 -22.34
CA LEU A 145 9.32 3.32 -23.06
C LEU A 145 9.84 4.46 -23.95
N ARG A 146 11.15 4.69 -23.89
CA ARG A 146 11.87 5.60 -24.79
C ARG A 146 13.28 5.05 -25.05
N HIS A 147 14.04 5.71 -25.93
CA HIS A 147 15.39 5.26 -26.24
C HIS A 147 16.24 5.06 -24.97
N GLN A 148 16.76 3.83 -24.81
CA GLN A 148 17.61 3.37 -23.70
C GLN A 148 17.03 3.54 -22.29
N ARG A 149 15.70 3.70 -22.17
CA ARG A 149 15.04 3.93 -20.87
C ARG A 149 13.63 3.33 -20.84
N GLY A 150 13.31 2.69 -19.72
CA GLY A 150 11.99 2.14 -19.44
C GLY A 150 11.54 2.51 -18.04
N PHE A 151 10.26 2.79 -17.89
CA PHE A 151 9.61 3.05 -16.60
C PHE A 151 8.45 2.09 -16.43
N TRP A 152 8.29 1.53 -15.25
CA TRP A 152 7.09 0.81 -14.81
C TRP A 152 6.63 1.44 -13.51
N PHE A 153 5.34 1.70 -13.39
CA PHE A 153 4.83 2.44 -12.24
C PHE A 153 3.51 1.86 -11.74
N LEU A 154 3.28 2.08 -10.45
CA LEU A 154 2.02 1.87 -9.76
C LEU A 154 1.64 3.18 -9.07
N GLY A 155 0.63 3.87 -9.59
CA GLY A 155 0.03 5.07 -9.02
C GLY A 155 -1.19 4.72 -8.16
N PHE A 156 -1.36 5.46 -7.08
CA PHE A 156 -2.54 5.37 -6.22
C PHE A 156 -2.96 6.76 -5.77
N GLN A 157 -4.20 7.15 -6.11
CA GLN A 157 -4.90 8.30 -5.54
C GLN A 157 -5.32 7.95 -4.11
N ALA A 158 -4.32 7.92 -3.22
CA ALA A 158 -4.44 7.37 -1.88
C ALA A 158 -5.54 8.04 -1.06
N LEU A 159 -5.68 9.36 -1.21
CA LEU A 159 -6.74 10.19 -0.61
C LEU A 159 -7.17 11.26 -1.63
N PRO A 160 -8.32 11.95 -1.43
CA PRO A 160 -8.75 13.02 -2.33
C PRO A 160 -7.69 14.12 -2.54
N TRP A 161 -6.78 14.30 -1.57
CA TRP A 161 -5.71 15.30 -1.61
C TRP A 161 -4.29 14.69 -1.75
N LEU A 162 -4.14 13.37 -1.76
CA LEU A 162 -2.83 12.69 -1.78
C LEU A 162 -2.75 11.70 -2.94
N GLU A 163 -1.82 11.94 -3.85
CA GLU A 163 -1.41 10.99 -4.87
C GLU A 163 -0.02 10.44 -4.53
N THR A 164 0.13 9.13 -4.69
CA THR A 164 1.39 8.42 -4.47
C THR A 164 1.73 7.61 -5.72
N THR A 165 3.01 7.49 -6.05
CA THR A 165 3.45 6.67 -7.19
C THR A 165 4.71 5.92 -6.83
N PHE A 166 4.70 4.60 -6.97
CA PHE A 166 5.92 3.80 -7.04
C PHE A 166 6.36 3.69 -8.49
N ARG A 167 7.66 3.85 -8.75
CA ARG A 167 8.25 3.70 -10.08
C ARG A 167 9.53 2.89 -10.02
N LEU A 168 9.61 1.90 -10.90
CA LEU A 168 10.80 1.17 -11.27
C LEU A 168 11.32 1.73 -12.60
N SER A 169 12.51 2.30 -12.58
CA SER A 169 13.18 2.87 -13.74
C SER A 169 14.29 1.93 -14.20
N GLN A 170 14.47 1.74 -15.50
CA GLN A 170 15.62 1.09 -16.08
C GLN A 170 16.24 2.01 -17.11
N ARG A 171 17.56 2.22 -17.05
CA ARG A 171 18.28 3.14 -17.95
C ARG A 171 19.65 2.58 -18.33
N LEU A 172 20.23 3.09 -19.41
CA LEU A 172 21.64 2.85 -19.72
C LEU A 172 22.51 3.24 -18.52
N ASN A 173 23.49 2.40 -18.21
CA ASN A 173 24.51 2.73 -17.23
C ASN A 173 25.36 3.91 -17.74
N GLY A 174 25.08 5.10 -17.21
CA GLY A 174 25.80 6.32 -17.60
C GLY A 174 27.27 6.34 -17.18
N THR A 175 27.69 5.49 -16.24
CA THR A 175 29.09 5.41 -15.77
C THR A 175 29.95 4.54 -16.68
N THR A 176 29.41 3.40 -17.13
CA THR A 176 30.13 2.46 -18.01
C THR A 176 29.82 2.65 -19.49
N GLY A 177 28.74 3.37 -19.83
CA GLY A 177 28.22 3.49 -21.19
C GLY A 177 27.65 2.19 -21.77
N SER A 178 27.53 1.13 -20.96
CA SER A 178 27.10 -0.21 -21.38
C SER A 178 26.29 -0.91 -20.30
N GLY A 179 25.31 -1.72 -20.71
CA GLY A 179 24.38 -2.39 -19.80
C GLY A 179 23.30 -1.45 -19.23
N MET A 180 22.35 -2.03 -18.51
CA MET A 180 21.21 -1.31 -17.94
C MET A 180 21.27 -1.35 -16.41
N VAL A 181 20.96 -0.22 -15.77
CA VAL A 181 20.82 -0.11 -14.31
C VAL A 181 19.37 0.17 -13.97
N ALA A 182 18.86 -0.51 -12.95
CA ALA A 182 17.53 -0.30 -12.41
C ALA A 182 17.57 0.64 -11.18
N ASP A 183 16.53 1.44 -11.01
CA ASP A 183 16.34 2.31 -9.85
C ASP A 183 14.87 2.24 -9.40
N ARG A 184 14.65 2.40 -8.10
CA ARG A 184 13.32 2.38 -7.47
C ARG A 184 13.07 3.74 -6.86
N SER A 185 11.90 4.30 -7.11
CA SER A 185 11.55 5.64 -6.64
C SER A 185 10.10 5.69 -6.17
N PHE A 186 9.85 6.56 -5.20
CA PHE A 186 8.52 6.86 -4.70
C PHE A 186 8.27 8.35 -4.85
N ASP A 187 7.12 8.70 -5.38
CA ASP A 187 6.69 10.08 -5.57
C ASP A 187 5.48 10.37 -4.68
N LEU A 188 5.41 11.58 -4.15
CA LEU A 188 4.26 12.11 -3.42
C LEU A 188 3.80 13.41 -4.09
N LYS A 189 2.49 13.58 -4.21
CA LYS A 189 1.85 14.79 -4.70
C LYS A 189 0.66 15.14 -3.83
N ILE A 190 0.68 16.33 -3.25
CA ILE A 190 -0.29 16.83 -2.28
C ILE A 190 -1.07 17.96 -2.92
N ARG A 191 -2.39 17.82 -2.96
CA ARG A 191 -3.32 18.89 -3.36
C ARG A 191 -3.42 19.88 -2.23
N LEU A 192 -3.09 21.14 -2.50
CA LEU A 192 -3.24 22.22 -1.53
C LEU A 192 -4.66 22.79 -1.60
N TRP A 193 -5.18 23.00 -2.81
CA TRP A 193 -6.57 23.33 -3.04
C TRP A 193 -7.02 23.07 -4.48
N GLU A 194 -8.32 22.92 -4.64
CA GLU A 194 -8.97 22.77 -5.94
C GLU A 194 -9.18 24.10 -6.66
N GLU A 195 -9.22 24.01 -7.99
CA GLU A 195 -9.62 25.10 -8.87
C GLU A 195 -11.01 25.61 -8.50
N ARG A 196 -11.17 26.94 -8.56
CA ARG A 196 -12.48 27.61 -8.57
C ARG A 196 -12.47 28.65 -9.68
N ASP A 197 -13.55 29.36 -9.89
CA ASP A 197 -13.69 30.36 -10.97
C ASP A 197 -12.49 31.33 -11.07
N TRP A 198 -12.00 31.83 -9.93
CA TRP A 198 -10.96 32.88 -9.85
C TRP A 198 -9.60 32.40 -9.33
N ARG A 199 -9.43 31.13 -8.97
CA ARG A 199 -8.14 30.59 -8.51
C ARG A 199 -7.78 29.30 -9.24
N PRO A 200 -6.50 29.09 -9.59
CA PRO A 200 -6.05 27.80 -10.11
C PRO A 200 -6.06 26.72 -9.03
N ALA A 201 -6.11 25.47 -9.44
CA ALA A 201 -5.72 24.36 -8.58
C ALA A 201 -4.24 24.50 -8.22
N LEU A 202 -3.85 24.13 -7.01
CA LEU A 202 -2.46 24.17 -6.56
C LEU A 202 -2.05 22.85 -5.93
N ALA A 203 -0.87 22.36 -6.31
CA ALA A 203 -0.27 21.17 -5.74
C ALA A 203 1.22 21.37 -5.46
N VAL A 204 1.71 20.65 -4.46
CA VAL A 204 3.13 20.50 -4.16
C VAL A 204 3.49 19.03 -4.31
N GLY A 205 4.68 18.72 -4.78
CA GLY A 205 5.11 17.33 -4.84
C GLY A 205 6.61 17.14 -4.73
N ILE A 206 6.96 15.90 -4.41
CA ILE A 206 8.31 15.41 -4.23
C ILE A 206 8.42 14.15 -5.07
N GLN A 207 9.31 14.19 -6.07
CA GLN A 207 9.65 13.07 -6.91
C GLN A 207 10.89 12.38 -6.34
N ASP A 208 10.87 11.04 -6.33
CA ASP A 208 11.98 10.21 -5.85
C ASP A 208 12.39 10.53 -4.38
N ILE A 209 11.40 10.49 -3.48
CA ILE A 209 11.58 10.72 -2.03
C ILE A 209 12.43 9.63 -1.38
N ALA A 210 12.37 8.41 -1.92
CA ALA A 210 12.97 7.20 -1.36
C ALA A 210 13.61 6.31 -2.45
N GLY A 211 14.60 6.86 -3.17
CA GLY A 211 15.43 6.14 -4.15
C GLY A 211 16.87 6.65 -4.20
N THR A 212 17.58 6.38 -5.30
CA THR A 212 18.98 6.83 -5.47
C THR A 212 19.11 8.34 -5.67
N GLY A 213 17.99 9.04 -5.94
CA GLY A 213 17.92 10.49 -6.08
C GLY A 213 18.26 10.99 -7.49
N ILE A 214 18.48 10.09 -8.46
CA ILE A 214 18.69 10.44 -9.87
C ILE A 214 17.46 11.16 -10.45
N TYR A 215 16.27 10.76 -10.00
CA TYR A 215 15.00 11.38 -10.40
C TYR A 215 14.51 12.41 -9.38
N GLY A 216 15.32 12.72 -8.36
CA GLY A 216 14.99 13.58 -7.23
C GLY A 216 14.69 15.02 -7.60
N GLY A 217 13.46 15.47 -7.35
CA GLY A 217 13.06 16.86 -7.57
C GLY A 217 11.81 17.23 -6.80
N GLU A 218 11.69 18.50 -6.42
CA GLU A 218 10.52 19.04 -5.75
C GLU A 218 9.87 20.09 -6.65
N TYR A 219 8.56 20.28 -6.51
CA TYR A 219 7.83 21.25 -7.32
C TYR A 219 6.64 21.84 -6.59
N LEU A 220 6.34 23.09 -6.97
CA LEU A 220 5.06 23.75 -6.71
C LEU A 220 4.43 24.06 -8.06
N VAL A 221 3.18 23.69 -8.26
CA VAL A 221 2.53 23.77 -9.58
C VAL A 221 1.08 24.19 -9.48
N ALA A 222 0.66 25.04 -10.40
CA ALA A 222 -0.71 25.48 -10.56
C ALA A 222 -1.28 25.08 -11.92
N SER A 223 -2.57 24.74 -11.96
CA SER A 223 -3.31 24.44 -13.19
C SER A 223 -4.66 25.13 -13.22
N LYS A 224 -5.07 25.62 -14.39
CA LYS A 224 -6.35 26.31 -14.61
C LYS A 224 -6.93 25.89 -15.96
N ARG A 225 -8.24 25.60 -15.99
CA ARG A 225 -8.92 25.24 -17.23
C ARG A 225 -9.62 26.45 -17.85
N PHE A 226 -9.43 26.62 -19.15
CA PHE A 226 -10.09 27.59 -20.00
C PHE A 226 -10.69 26.85 -21.20
N TRP A 227 -12.01 26.62 -21.15
CA TRP A 227 -12.72 25.80 -22.15
C TRP A 227 -12.08 24.41 -22.30
N ASP A 228 -11.58 24.07 -23.48
CA ASP A 228 -10.94 22.77 -23.75
C ASP A 228 -9.44 22.75 -23.43
N PHE A 229 -8.88 23.87 -22.97
CA PHE A 229 -7.47 24.01 -22.64
C PHE A 229 -7.24 23.96 -21.13
N ASP A 230 -6.29 23.14 -20.70
CA ASP A 230 -5.76 23.12 -19.34
C ASP A 230 -4.35 23.67 -19.34
N ILE A 231 -4.15 24.81 -18.69
CA ILE A 231 -2.88 25.52 -18.64
C ILE A 231 -2.21 25.25 -17.30
N THR A 232 -0.95 24.83 -17.35
CA THR A 232 -0.13 24.51 -16.18
C THR A 232 1.12 25.38 -16.14
N LEU A 233 1.45 25.87 -14.96
CA LEU A 233 2.68 26.60 -14.68
C LEU A 233 3.24 26.17 -13.31
N GLY A 234 4.53 25.88 -13.25
CA GLY A 234 5.18 25.44 -12.04
C GLY A 234 6.64 25.87 -11.93
N ILE A 235 7.15 25.72 -10.72
CA ILE A 235 8.54 25.95 -10.34
C ILE A 235 9.11 24.66 -9.77
N GLY A 236 10.34 24.32 -10.16
CA GLY A 236 11.02 23.08 -9.81
C GLY A 236 12.36 23.32 -9.12
N TRP A 237 12.67 22.44 -8.17
CA TRP A 237 13.96 22.30 -7.48
C TRP A 237 14.59 20.94 -7.80
N GLY A 238 15.88 20.79 -7.48
CA GLY A 238 16.61 19.56 -7.76
C GLY A 238 16.65 19.29 -9.25
N ARG A 239 16.27 18.08 -9.67
CA ARG A 239 16.21 17.69 -11.09
C ARG A 239 15.33 18.61 -11.93
N LEU A 240 14.14 18.93 -11.43
CA LEU A 240 13.17 19.80 -12.09
C LEU A 240 13.61 21.28 -12.13
N GLY A 241 14.69 21.62 -11.39
CA GLY A 241 15.30 22.95 -11.37
C GLY A 241 16.57 23.06 -12.22
N THR A 242 16.99 22.00 -12.92
CA THR A 242 18.33 21.94 -13.51
C THR A 242 18.56 22.91 -14.65
N TYR A 243 17.52 23.52 -15.25
CA TYR A 243 17.68 24.61 -16.21
C TYR A 243 18.11 25.96 -15.60
N ALA A 244 17.99 26.12 -14.27
CA ALA A 244 18.47 27.30 -13.55
C ALA A 244 18.00 28.64 -14.15
N ASP A 245 16.68 28.82 -14.26
CA ASP A 245 16.08 30.05 -14.82
C ASP A 245 16.07 31.21 -13.83
N GLY A 246 16.28 30.93 -12.54
CA GLY A 246 16.41 31.94 -11.49
C GLY A 246 16.94 31.36 -10.18
N ASN A 247 17.33 32.25 -9.28
CA ASN A 247 17.80 31.89 -7.94
C ASN A 247 16.65 31.32 -7.11
N ASN A 248 16.96 30.35 -6.24
CA ASN A 248 16.01 29.81 -5.30
C ASN A 248 15.55 30.88 -4.29
N PRO A 249 14.27 31.28 -4.27
CA PRO A 249 13.80 32.36 -3.40
C PRO A 249 13.89 32.01 -1.90
N LEU A 250 14.04 30.72 -1.55
CA LEU A 250 14.19 30.31 -0.16
C LEU A 250 15.57 30.65 0.41
N THR A 251 16.56 30.96 -0.42
CA THR A 251 17.88 31.41 0.06
C THR A 251 17.80 32.77 0.74
N ASP A 252 16.85 33.62 0.37
CA ASP A 252 16.57 34.89 1.05
C ASP A 252 16.05 34.69 2.48
N ILE A 253 15.47 33.52 2.79
CA ILE A 253 15.00 33.15 4.13
C ILE A 253 16.16 32.61 4.96
N SER A 254 17.00 31.76 4.36
CA SER A 254 18.19 31.19 4.99
C SER A 254 19.18 30.70 3.93
N ASP A 255 20.45 31.06 4.08
CA ASP A 255 21.54 30.57 3.21
C ASP A 255 21.63 29.03 3.17
N SER A 256 21.11 28.33 4.19
CA SER A 256 21.04 26.87 4.19
C SER A 256 20.31 26.31 2.97
N PHE A 257 19.31 27.02 2.42
CA PHE A 257 18.57 26.59 1.24
C PHE A 257 19.41 26.58 -0.04
N ALA A 258 20.58 27.21 -0.06
CA ALA A 258 21.50 27.14 -1.19
C ALA A 258 22.21 25.79 -1.25
N ASP A 259 22.51 25.19 -0.09
CA ASP A 259 23.25 23.93 -0.01
C ASP A 259 22.33 22.71 -0.16
N ARG A 260 22.25 22.17 -1.37
CA ARG A 260 21.68 20.85 -1.62
C ARG A 260 22.77 19.78 -1.55
N ARG A 261 22.96 19.18 -0.37
CA ARG A 261 23.84 18.02 -0.21
C ARG A 261 23.39 16.84 -1.06
N ARG A 262 24.11 16.58 -2.16
CA ARG A 262 23.84 15.46 -3.06
C ARG A 262 24.54 14.20 -2.57
N ASN A 263 23.97 13.53 -1.56
CA ASN A 263 24.44 12.20 -1.18
C ASN A 263 23.67 11.14 -2.00
N VAL A 264 24.39 10.41 -2.85
CA VAL A 264 23.90 9.21 -3.54
C VAL A 264 24.24 8.04 -2.64
N GLY A 265 23.37 7.76 -1.67
CA GLY A 265 23.46 6.52 -0.92
C GLY A 265 23.05 5.32 -1.78
N GLU A 266 23.05 4.13 -1.19
CA GLU A 266 22.55 2.90 -1.82
C GLU A 266 21.04 2.95 -2.18
N GLY A 267 20.32 3.99 -1.74
CA GLY A 267 18.89 4.18 -1.99
C GLY A 267 18.04 3.92 -0.74
N GLY A 268 16.80 4.44 -0.73
CA GLY A 268 15.80 4.17 0.31
C GLY A 268 15.92 4.93 1.65
N THR A 269 16.81 5.93 1.76
CA THR A 269 16.84 6.90 2.88
C THR A 269 16.07 8.17 2.56
N LEU A 270 15.22 8.65 3.48
CA LEU A 270 14.53 9.94 3.35
C LEU A 270 15.54 11.10 3.47
N ARG A 271 15.44 12.11 2.60
CA ARG A 271 16.41 13.22 2.47
C ARG A 271 15.86 14.53 3.03
N TRP A 272 15.40 14.51 4.29
CA TRP A 272 14.72 15.65 4.93
C TRP A 272 15.45 16.99 4.81
N GLY A 273 16.78 16.99 4.82
CA GLY A 273 17.62 18.19 4.71
C GLY A 273 17.98 18.63 3.29
N SER A 274 17.30 18.14 2.24
CA SER A 274 17.63 18.48 0.85
C SER A 274 16.42 18.90 0.01
N TYR A 275 15.20 18.73 0.52
CA TYR A 275 13.98 19.11 -0.20
C TYR A 275 13.89 20.65 -0.33
N PHE A 276 13.56 21.15 -1.52
CA PHE A 276 13.49 22.59 -1.84
C PHE A 276 14.82 23.35 -1.65
N HIS A 277 15.95 22.63 -1.57
CA HIS A 277 17.29 23.20 -1.51
C HIS A 277 17.95 23.17 -2.89
N GLY A 278 18.92 24.06 -3.07
CA GLY A 278 19.70 24.32 -4.28
C GLY A 278 19.78 25.82 -4.56
N GLU A 279 20.87 26.27 -5.18
CA GLU A 279 21.06 27.68 -5.55
C GLU A 279 20.03 28.16 -6.58
N ASP A 280 19.57 27.26 -7.44
CA ASP A 280 18.73 27.59 -8.59
C ASP A 280 17.39 26.84 -8.61
N ILE A 281 16.40 27.47 -9.23
CA ILE A 281 15.12 26.89 -9.63
C ILE A 281 14.95 26.96 -11.16
N SER A 282 14.00 26.23 -11.70
CA SER A 282 13.55 26.37 -13.09
C SER A 282 12.04 26.48 -13.17
N ILE A 283 11.58 27.20 -14.19
CA ILE A 283 10.16 27.31 -14.52
C ILE A 283 9.82 26.21 -15.53
N PHE A 284 8.72 25.52 -15.30
CA PHE A 284 8.15 24.57 -16.23
C PHE A 284 6.66 24.84 -16.42
N GLY A 285 6.08 24.31 -17.48
CA GLY A 285 4.65 24.47 -17.72
C GLY A 285 4.20 23.77 -18.98
N GLY A 286 2.93 23.97 -19.33
CA GLY A 286 2.40 23.39 -20.56
C GLY A 286 0.92 23.65 -20.73
N VAL A 287 0.43 23.27 -21.90
CA VAL A 287 -0.98 23.32 -22.26
C VAL A 287 -1.40 21.92 -22.68
N GLU A 288 -2.48 21.43 -22.09
CA GLU A 288 -3.21 20.27 -22.56
C GLU A 288 -4.50 20.73 -23.23
N TRP A 289 -4.73 20.28 -24.47
CA TRP A 289 -5.96 20.55 -25.20
C TRP A 289 -6.79 19.27 -25.31
N THR A 290 -8.02 19.32 -24.81
CA THR A 290 -9.03 18.27 -24.98
C THR A 290 -9.56 18.36 -26.41
N VAL A 291 -9.21 17.39 -27.26
CA VAL A 291 -9.68 17.39 -28.65
C VAL A 291 -11.17 17.04 -28.64
N PRO A 292 -12.04 17.81 -29.33
CA PRO A 292 -13.44 17.46 -29.47
C PRO A 292 -13.64 16.06 -30.08
N PRO A 293 -14.74 15.36 -29.75
CA PRO A 293 -15.02 14.05 -30.34
C PRO A 293 -14.98 14.10 -31.87
N LEU A 294 -14.33 13.12 -32.48
CA LEU A 294 -14.14 13.01 -33.92
C LEU A 294 -15.06 11.93 -34.48
N ASP A 295 -15.89 12.28 -35.47
CA ASP A 295 -16.67 11.29 -36.20
C ASP A 295 -15.76 10.47 -37.12
N THR A 296 -15.69 9.16 -36.89
CA THR A 296 -14.91 8.22 -37.71
C THR A 296 -15.80 7.15 -38.34
N PRO A 297 -15.34 6.45 -39.40
CA PRO A 297 -16.11 5.33 -39.99
C PRO A 297 -16.43 4.19 -39.01
N TRP A 298 -15.78 4.14 -37.85
CA TRP A 298 -15.95 3.09 -36.83
C TRP A 298 -16.70 3.59 -35.58
N GLY A 299 -17.21 4.81 -35.60
CA GLY A 299 -17.91 5.45 -34.49
C GLY A 299 -17.28 6.77 -34.06
N VAL A 300 -17.82 7.35 -32.99
CA VAL A 300 -17.29 8.58 -32.39
C VAL A 300 -16.02 8.24 -31.61
N PHE A 301 -14.91 8.88 -31.97
CA PHE A 301 -13.62 8.76 -31.29
C PHE A 301 -13.43 9.95 -30.35
N ASP A 302 -13.46 9.69 -29.04
CA ASP A 302 -13.28 10.68 -27.98
C ASP A 302 -12.06 10.36 -27.10
N GLY A 303 -11.81 11.20 -26.09
CA GLY A 303 -10.73 10.97 -25.11
C GLY A 303 -9.32 11.36 -25.59
N LEU A 304 -9.18 11.96 -26.79
CA LEU A 304 -7.90 12.43 -27.30
C LEU A 304 -7.50 13.78 -26.70
N ARG A 305 -6.24 13.91 -26.30
CA ARG A 305 -5.64 15.12 -25.76
C ARG A 305 -4.30 15.42 -26.43
N ALA A 306 -4.10 16.67 -26.81
CA ALA A 306 -2.82 17.16 -27.32
C ALA A 306 -2.09 17.90 -26.20
N LYS A 307 -0.82 17.56 -25.97
CA LYS A 307 0.01 18.14 -24.92
C LYS A 307 1.18 18.89 -25.54
N LEU A 308 1.39 20.12 -25.09
CA LEU A 308 2.62 20.89 -25.32
C LEU A 308 3.21 21.22 -23.94
N GLU A 309 4.47 20.88 -23.73
CA GLU A 309 5.16 21.00 -22.45
C GLU A 309 6.49 21.74 -22.61
N PHE A 310 6.78 22.62 -21.66
CA PHE A 310 8.07 23.27 -21.48
C PHE A 310 8.72 22.74 -20.20
N SER A 311 9.87 22.08 -20.36
CA SER A 311 10.57 21.32 -19.31
C SER A 311 11.57 22.18 -18.53
N GLY A 312 11.57 21.97 -17.20
CA GLY A 312 12.59 22.48 -16.28
C GLY A 312 13.78 21.53 -16.05
N ASP A 313 13.77 20.37 -16.70
CA ASP A 313 14.79 19.33 -16.58
C ASP A 313 15.77 19.29 -17.77
N ARG A 314 17.06 19.46 -17.49
CA ARG A 314 18.18 19.37 -18.44
C ARG A 314 18.60 17.94 -18.77
N LEU A 315 18.09 16.91 -18.09
CA LEU A 315 18.52 15.50 -18.17
C LEU A 315 19.99 15.26 -17.77
N ARG A 316 20.64 16.22 -17.11
CA ARG A 316 22.07 16.16 -16.75
C ARG A 316 22.43 14.86 -16.04
N ASP A 317 21.60 14.47 -15.07
CA ASP A 317 21.90 13.34 -14.19
C ASP A 317 21.58 11.98 -14.84
N GLU A 318 20.82 11.97 -15.94
CA GLU A 318 20.53 10.76 -16.73
C GLU A 318 21.50 10.52 -17.89
N ARG A 319 22.08 11.58 -18.48
CA ARG A 319 22.94 11.48 -19.66
C ARG A 319 24.43 11.74 -19.35
N GLY A 320 24.74 12.38 -18.22
CA GLY A 320 26.07 12.89 -17.90
C GLY A 320 26.96 12.01 -17.02
N GLY A 321 26.60 10.75 -16.76
CA GLY A 321 27.35 9.85 -15.87
C GLY A 321 27.40 10.34 -14.40
N TYR A 322 26.52 9.82 -13.55
CA TYR A 322 26.41 10.23 -12.15
C TYR A 322 26.50 9.01 -11.21
N PRO A 323 27.20 9.07 -10.05
CA PRO A 323 27.87 10.23 -9.43
C PRO A 323 29.28 10.55 -9.95
N ALA A 324 29.92 9.65 -10.68
CA ALA A 324 31.22 9.88 -11.30
C ALA A 324 31.10 9.67 -12.80
N ASN A 325 31.34 10.74 -13.58
CA ASN A 325 31.45 10.62 -15.01
C ASN A 325 32.87 10.13 -15.36
N THR A 326 33.04 8.81 -15.47
CA THR A 326 34.30 8.20 -15.90
C THR A 326 34.44 8.14 -17.42
N THR A 327 33.46 8.67 -18.14
CA THR A 327 33.40 8.70 -19.62
C THR A 327 33.18 10.14 -20.09
N ASN A 328 33.46 10.49 -21.35
CA ASN A 328 33.06 11.81 -21.89
C ASN A 328 31.57 11.86 -22.27
N LEU A 329 30.72 11.02 -21.65
CA LEU A 329 29.28 11.04 -21.86
C LEU A 329 28.72 12.28 -21.16
N GLY A 330 28.56 13.35 -21.92
CA GLY A 330 27.76 14.50 -21.55
C GLY A 330 26.42 14.42 -22.29
N GLY A 331 25.34 14.80 -21.64
CA GLY A 331 24.11 15.00 -22.38
C GLY A 331 23.15 15.94 -21.67
N TYR A 332 22.64 16.84 -22.49
CA TYR A 332 21.56 17.74 -22.14
C TYR A 332 20.37 17.40 -23.06
N ALA A 333 19.17 17.77 -22.66
CA ALA A 333 18.05 17.78 -23.59
C ALA A 333 18.38 18.72 -24.77
N ALA A 334 18.08 18.31 -26.01
CA ALA A 334 18.30 19.16 -27.18
C ALA A 334 17.25 20.28 -27.29
N SER A 335 16.09 20.06 -26.67
CA SER A 335 14.97 20.99 -26.58
C SER A 335 14.38 20.97 -25.18
N ARG A 336 13.89 22.13 -24.71
CA ARG A 336 13.01 22.24 -23.54
C ARG A 336 11.56 21.88 -23.86
N VAL A 337 11.20 21.90 -25.13
CA VAL A 337 9.82 21.73 -25.59
C VAL A 337 9.57 20.26 -25.94
N ASN A 338 8.55 19.71 -25.30
CA ASN A 338 8.01 18.38 -25.50
C ASN A 338 6.59 18.50 -26.08
N ALA A 339 6.20 17.60 -26.97
CA ALA A 339 4.86 17.59 -27.53
C ALA A 339 4.36 16.16 -27.72
N GLY A 340 3.05 15.94 -27.63
CA GLY A 340 2.51 14.63 -27.94
C GLY A 340 1.00 14.54 -27.86
N LEU A 341 0.52 13.34 -28.16
CA LEU A 341 -0.88 12.99 -28.12
C LEU A 341 -1.09 11.92 -27.05
N GLN A 342 -2.19 12.03 -26.31
CA GLN A 342 -2.62 11.04 -25.35
C GLN A 342 -4.09 10.74 -25.56
N TRP A 343 -4.42 9.47 -25.70
CA TRP A 343 -5.78 8.99 -25.71
C TRP A 343 -6.10 8.30 -24.39
N SER A 344 -7.31 8.49 -23.87
CA SER A 344 -7.73 7.92 -22.60
C SER A 344 -9.22 7.60 -22.61
N ASN A 345 -9.59 6.44 -22.08
CA ASN A 345 -10.98 6.06 -21.79
C ASN A 345 -11.12 5.70 -20.30
N ASP A 346 -12.17 5.02 -19.86
CA ASP A 346 -12.41 4.74 -18.44
C ASP A 346 -11.32 3.89 -17.76
N TRP A 347 -10.57 3.08 -18.51
CA TRP A 347 -9.64 2.07 -17.96
C TRP A 347 -8.28 2.03 -18.62
N LEU A 348 -8.06 2.71 -19.74
CA LEU A 348 -6.84 2.67 -20.54
C LEU A 348 -6.40 4.08 -20.92
N ASP A 349 -5.12 4.36 -20.70
CA ASP A 349 -4.46 5.55 -21.23
C ASP A 349 -3.29 5.13 -22.12
N VAL A 350 -3.18 5.72 -23.31
CA VAL A 350 -2.09 5.50 -24.26
C VAL A 350 -1.55 6.84 -24.74
N GLY A 351 -0.23 7.00 -24.76
CA GLY A 351 0.42 8.25 -25.13
C GLY A 351 1.58 8.05 -26.10
N LEU A 352 1.70 8.95 -27.08
CA LEU A 352 2.83 9.05 -27.98
C LEU A 352 3.38 10.46 -27.95
N HIS A 353 4.64 10.61 -27.55
CA HIS A 353 5.24 11.91 -27.29
C HIS A 353 6.62 12.03 -27.94
N TRP A 354 6.92 13.20 -28.48
CA TRP A 354 8.25 13.63 -28.86
C TRP A 354 8.83 14.44 -27.71
N VAL A 355 9.90 13.94 -27.10
CA VAL A 355 10.50 14.52 -25.90
C VAL A 355 11.97 14.85 -26.09
N ASN A 356 12.44 15.89 -25.40
CA ASN A 356 13.84 16.30 -25.30
C ASN A 356 14.50 16.65 -26.64
N GLY A 357 13.69 16.87 -27.68
CA GLY A 357 14.12 17.17 -29.05
C GLY A 357 14.67 15.98 -29.83
N THR A 358 14.75 14.79 -29.24
CA THR A 358 15.45 13.64 -29.85
C THR A 358 14.71 12.31 -29.73
N ASP A 359 13.82 12.16 -28.74
CA ASP A 359 13.32 10.86 -28.34
C ASP A 359 11.82 10.74 -28.59
N LEU A 360 11.40 9.60 -29.15
CA LEU A 360 10.01 9.17 -29.15
C LEU A 360 9.74 8.39 -27.85
N LEU A 361 8.61 8.71 -27.20
CA LEU A 361 8.16 8.09 -25.97
C LEU A 361 6.77 7.49 -26.18
N LEU A 362 6.64 6.20 -25.87
CA LEU A 362 5.37 5.48 -25.82
C LEU A 362 4.98 5.25 -24.36
N ARG A 363 3.74 5.54 -24.01
CA ARG A 363 3.15 5.27 -22.69
C ARG A 363 1.90 4.43 -22.83
N ALA A 364 1.71 3.49 -21.91
CA ALA A 364 0.44 2.79 -21.72
C ALA A 364 0.19 2.54 -20.23
N SER A 365 -1.05 2.72 -19.76
CA SER A 365 -1.44 2.38 -18.39
C SER A 365 -2.89 1.92 -18.28
N LEU A 366 -3.13 0.99 -17.37
CA LEU A 366 -4.44 0.52 -16.97
C LEU A 366 -4.88 1.22 -15.68
N ARG A 367 -6.15 1.61 -15.62
CA ARG A 367 -6.79 2.25 -14.48
C ARG A 367 -7.92 1.38 -13.94
N MET A 368 -8.08 1.41 -12.62
CA MET A 368 -9.18 0.75 -11.92
C MET A 368 -9.66 1.66 -10.79
N ASP A 369 -10.97 1.82 -10.68
CA ASP A 369 -11.62 2.35 -9.49
C ASP A 369 -11.88 1.19 -8.50
N PRO A 370 -11.23 1.15 -7.32
CA PRO A 370 -11.48 0.10 -6.34
C PRO A 370 -12.83 0.20 -5.64
N TYR A 371 -13.57 1.32 -5.75
CA TYR A 371 -14.94 1.43 -5.26
C TYR A 371 -15.93 0.64 -6.12
N ASP A 372 -15.73 0.68 -7.45
CA ASP A 372 -16.49 -0.11 -8.41
C ASP A 372 -15.58 -0.83 -9.42
N PRO A 373 -14.79 -1.81 -8.97
CA PRO A 373 -13.89 -2.51 -9.88
C PRO A 373 -14.71 -3.38 -10.84
N PRO A 374 -14.16 -3.71 -12.03
CA PRO A 374 -14.73 -4.75 -12.88
C PRO A 374 -14.87 -6.06 -12.11
N ARG A 375 -16.04 -6.70 -12.19
CA ARG A 375 -16.38 -7.91 -11.43
C ARG A 375 -16.94 -8.95 -12.37
N ALA A 376 -16.38 -10.15 -12.38
CA ALA A 376 -17.03 -11.28 -13.02
C ALA A 376 -18.26 -11.72 -12.22
N PRO A 377 -19.33 -12.20 -12.87
CA PRO A 377 -20.52 -12.66 -12.18
C PRO A 377 -20.21 -13.78 -11.18
N LEU A 378 -20.79 -13.68 -9.97
CA LEU A 378 -20.74 -14.74 -8.98
C LEU A 378 -21.98 -15.64 -9.09
N PRO A 379 -21.88 -16.94 -8.76
CA PRO A 379 -23.03 -17.83 -8.62
C PRO A 379 -24.10 -17.23 -7.69
N ALA A 380 -25.35 -17.24 -8.16
CA ALA A 380 -26.49 -16.73 -7.41
C ALA A 380 -26.62 -17.38 -6.02
N PRO A 381 -27.20 -16.67 -5.04
CA PRO A 381 -27.54 -17.30 -3.76
C PRO A 381 -28.65 -18.34 -3.96
N PRO A 382 -28.85 -19.27 -3.01
CA PRO A 382 -29.98 -20.20 -3.06
C PRO A 382 -31.31 -19.45 -3.25
N ALA A 383 -32.24 -20.06 -3.99
CA ALA A 383 -33.56 -19.48 -4.17
C ALA A 383 -34.30 -19.41 -2.83
N MET A 384 -35.10 -18.36 -2.62
CA MET A 384 -35.90 -18.24 -1.41
C MET A 384 -37.19 -19.04 -1.54
N ALA A 385 -37.27 -20.19 -0.88
CA ALA A 385 -38.47 -21.03 -0.87
C ALA A 385 -39.60 -20.41 -0.02
N ALA A 386 -40.84 -20.81 -0.31
CA ALA A 386 -41.96 -20.52 0.59
C ALA A 386 -41.73 -21.16 1.97
N ARG A 387 -42.28 -20.55 3.04
CA ARG A 387 -42.26 -21.18 4.37
C ARG A 387 -43.02 -22.51 4.31
N PRO A 388 -42.45 -23.63 4.81
CA PRO A 388 -43.15 -24.91 4.80
C PRO A 388 -44.37 -24.86 5.73
N GLU A 389 -45.44 -25.57 5.40
CA GLU A 389 -46.63 -25.67 6.26
C GLU A 389 -46.40 -26.51 7.53
N GLY A 390 -45.40 -27.43 7.52
CA GLY A 390 -45.10 -28.34 8.63
C GLY A 390 -43.63 -28.73 8.73
N GLY A 391 -42.74 -27.77 9.00
CA GLY A 391 -41.33 -28.05 9.33
C GLY A 391 -41.18 -28.66 10.72
N SER A 392 -40.19 -29.54 10.92
CA SER A 392 -39.94 -30.14 12.24
C SER A 392 -39.43 -29.08 13.22
N ALA A 393 -40.11 -28.96 14.36
CA ALA A 393 -39.66 -28.12 15.47
C ALA A 393 -38.47 -28.72 16.22
N GLU A 394 -38.20 -30.02 15.99
CA GLU A 394 -37.10 -30.73 16.63
C GLU A 394 -35.80 -30.54 15.84
N ALA A 395 -34.81 -29.91 16.47
CA ALA A 395 -33.52 -29.62 15.83
C ALA A 395 -32.83 -30.89 15.31
N GLN A 396 -32.97 -32.01 16.01
CA GLN A 396 -32.36 -33.31 15.69
C GLN A 396 -32.89 -33.88 14.37
N GLU A 397 -34.17 -33.64 14.03
CA GLU A 397 -34.79 -34.11 12.80
C GLU A 397 -34.56 -33.14 11.63
N ALA A 398 -34.48 -31.84 11.91
CA ALA A 398 -34.24 -30.80 10.90
C ALA A 398 -32.77 -30.68 10.49
N ALA A 399 -31.83 -30.87 11.43
CA ALA A 399 -30.41 -30.59 11.24
C ALA A 399 -29.75 -31.35 10.09
N PRO A 400 -29.97 -32.67 9.85
CA PRO A 400 -29.34 -33.36 8.72
C PRO A 400 -29.69 -32.74 7.36
N ARG A 401 -30.95 -32.29 7.20
CA ARG A 401 -31.43 -31.62 5.98
C ARG A 401 -30.87 -30.21 5.85
N ILE A 402 -30.85 -29.44 6.95
CA ILE A 402 -30.25 -28.10 6.98
C ILE A 402 -28.74 -28.18 6.66
N PHE A 403 -28.01 -29.13 7.25
CA PHE A 403 -26.58 -29.33 6.99
C PHE A 403 -26.30 -29.74 5.54
N ALA A 404 -27.16 -30.56 4.93
CA ALA A 404 -27.05 -30.90 3.51
C ALA A 404 -27.27 -29.67 2.63
N ALA A 405 -28.33 -28.88 2.88
CA ALA A 405 -28.63 -27.67 2.12
C ALA A 405 -27.56 -26.58 2.28
N LEU A 406 -27.01 -26.41 3.48
CA LEU A 406 -25.87 -25.50 3.72
C LEU A 406 -24.65 -25.93 2.91
N ARG A 407 -24.36 -27.24 2.83
CA ARG A 407 -23.23 -27.78 2.06
C ARG A 407 -23.38 -27.51 0.58
N GLU A 408 -24.57 -27.72 0.03
CA GLU A 408 -24.89 -27.35 -1.36
C GLU A 408 -24.73 -25.84 -1.60
N ALA A 409 -25.12 -25.03 -0.60
CA ALA A 409 -24.91 -23.60 -0.60
C ALA A 409 -23.45 -23.17 -0.31
N GLY A 410 -22.49 -24.10 -0.24
CA GLY A 410 -21.06 -23.79 -0.06
C GLY A 410 -20.65 -23.42 1.38
N LEU A 411 -21.46 -23.79 2.37
CA LEU A 411 -21.24 -23.56 3.80
C LEU A 411 -21.21 -24.89 4.56
N ARG A 412 -20.45 -24.96 5.66
CA ARG A 412 -20.50 -26.13 6.54
C ARG A 412 -21.39 -25.82 7.75
N GLY A 413 -22.55 -26.46 7.86
CA GLY A 413 -23.34 -26.42 9.08
C GLY A 413 -22.68 -27.24 10.20
N THR A 414 -22.60 -26.67 11.41
CA THR A 414 -21.93 -27.29 12.57
C THR A 414 -22.87 -27.52 13.74
N ALA A 415 -23.88 -26.68 13.93
CA ALA A 415 -24.92 -26.86 14.94
C ALA A 415 -26.24 -26.21 14.48
N VAL A 416 -27.36 -26.81 14.89
CA VAL A 416 -28.70 -26.21 14.75
C VAL A 416 -29.44 -26.39 16.08
N ALA A 417 -30.09 -25.33 16.55
CA ALA A 417 -31.08 -25.37 17.61
C ALA A 417 -32.32 -24.60 17.15
N ILE A 418 -33.50 -25.08 17.51
CA ILE A 418 -34.79 -24.47 17.14
C ILE A 418 -35.61 -24.39 18.41
N GLU A 419 -36.10 -23.19 18.72
CA GLU A 419 -36.85 -22.90 19.94
C GLU A 419 -37.91 -21.84 19.64
N GLY A 420 -39.19 -22.26 19.62
CA GLY A 420 -40.31 -21.35 19.34
C GLY A 420 -40.19 -20.64 17.98
N GLU A 421 -40.02 -19.32 18.02
CA GLU A 421 -39.88 -18.45 16.84
C GLU A 421 -38.41 -18.20 16.43
N GLU A 422 -37.46 -18.86 17.10
CA GLU A 422 -36.03 -18.65 16.87
C GLU A 422 -35.35 -19.93 16.36
N ALA A 423 -34.54 -19.79 15.32
CA ALA A 423 -33.61 -20.81 14.90
C ALA A 423 -32.18 -20.28 15.02
N ARG A 424 -31.35 -21.00 15.78
CA ARG A 424 -29.91 -20.75 15.88
C ARG A 424 -29.23 -21.71 14.93
N ILE A 425 -28.40 -21.20 14.02
CA ILE A 425 -27.66 -21.99 13.02
C ILE A 425 -26.18 -21.59 13.08
N ALA A 426 -25.32 -22.54 13.47
CA ALA A 426 -23.88 -22.36 13.47
C ALA A 426 -23.29 -22.87 12.16
N VAL A 427 -22.48 -22.04 11.50
CA VAL A 427 -21.79 -22.37 10.27
C VAL A 427 -20.30 -22.10 10.40
N SER A 428 -19.50 -22.94 9.76
CA SER A 428 -18.06 -22.76 9.67
C SER A 428 -17.57 -22.84 8.23
N GLY A 429 -16.34 -22.39 8.03
CA GLY A 429 -15.66 -22.48 6.74
C GLY A 429 -16.42 -21.74 5.63
N GLY A 430 -16.36 -22.31 4.43
CA GLY A 430 -17.02 -21.77 3.25
C GLY A 430 -16.15 -20.78 2.46
N ARG A 431 -16.71 -20.31 1.36
CA ARG A 431 -16.03 -19.50 0.34
C ARG A 431 -16.49 -18.04 0.28
N TYR A 432 -17.25 -17.61 1.29
CA TYR A 432 -17.89 -16.30 1.37
C TYR A 432 -17.12 -15.37 2.31
N ARG A 433 -16.99 -14.09 1.90
CA ARG A 433 -16.09 -13.13 2.56
C ARG A 433 -16.77 -12.32 3.66
N THR A 434 -18.07 -12.06 3.54
CA THR A 434 -18.78 -11.15 4.46
C THR A 434 -19.83 -11.89 5.28
N LEU A 435 -20.02 -11.45 6.53
CA LEU A 435 -21.06 -11.98 7.41
C LEU A 435 -22.46 -11.82 6.81
N ALA A 436 -22.73 -10.70 6.14
CA ALA A 436 -23.99 -10.45 5.45
C ALA A 436 -24.27 -11.49 4.34
N GLN A 437 -23.26 -11.83 3.53
CA GLN A 437 -23.38 -12.87 2.50
C GLN A 437 -23.66 -14.24 3.11
N VAL A 438 -22.92 -14.58 4.19
CA VAL A 438 -23.14 -15.83 4.93
C VAL A 438 -24.56 -15.88 5.47
N ALA A 439 -25.03 -14.84 6.15
CA ALA A 439 -26.37 -14.77 6.73
C ALA A 439 -27.47 -14.93 5.67
N GLY A 440 -27.39 -14.18 4.56
CA GLY A 440 -28.36 -14.28 3.46
C GLY A 440 -28.45 -15.69 2.89
N ARG A 441 -27.31 -16.34 2.68
CA ARG A 441 -27.25 -17.72 2.15
C ARG A 441 -27.70 -18.77 3.16
N VAL A 442 -27.36 -18.63 4.44
CA VAL A 442 -27.82 -19.51 5.52
C VAL A 442 -29.34 -19.50 5.60
N VAL A 443 -29.96 -18.31 5.65
CA VAL A 443 -31.42 -18.20 5.74
C VAL A 443 -32.10 -18.84 4.54
N ARG A 444 -31.64 -18.55 3.32
CA ARG A 444 -32.19 -19.11 2.08
C ARG A 444 -32.04 -20.64 2.01
N ALA A 445 -30.89 -21.17 2.39
CA ALA A 445 -30.62 -22.61 2.36
C ALA A 445 -31.42 -23.36 3.44
N ALA A 446 -31.57 -22.80 4.64
CA ALA A 446 -32.31 -23.41 5.73
C ALA A 446 -33.84 -23.27 5.59
N GLN A 447 -34.31 -22.26 4.85
CA GLN A 447 -35.71 -21.88 4.65
C GLN A 447 -36.69 -23.07 4.49
N PRO A 448 -36.42 -24.10 3.65
CA PRO A 448 -37.36 -25.20 3.41
C PRO A 448 -37.57 -26.12 4.62
N TYR A 449 -36.67 -26.06 5.61
CA TYR A 449 -36.63 -26.99 6.75
C TYR A 449 -36.92 -26.31 8.09
N LEU A 450 -36.98 -24.98 8.12
CA LEU A 450 -37.36 -24.22 9.31
C LEU A 450 -38.89 -24.18 9.48
N PRO A 451 -39.41 -24.42 10.70
CA PRO A 451 -40.84 -24.27 11.00
C PRO A 451 -41.40 -22.91 10.58
N ARG A 452 -42.70 -22.85 10.28
CA ARG A 452 -43.36 -21.63 9.78
C ARG A 452 -43.26 -20.45 10.76
N GLN A 453 -43.36 -20.74 12.05
CA GLN A 453 -43.31 -19.76 13.15
C GLN A 453 -41.93 -19.16 13.38
N VAL A 454 -40.86 -19.75 12.84
CA VAL A 454 -39.51 -19.18 12.98
C VAL A 454 -39.44 -17.86 12.21
N GLU A 455 -39.21 -16.78 12.95
CA GLU A 455 -39.02 -15.43 12.43
C GLU A 455 -37.60 -14.91 12.68
N ARG A 456 -36.98 -15.26 13.81
CA ARG A 456 -35.61 -14.86 14.14
C ARG A 456 -34.65 -15.97 13.74
N VAL A 457 -33.65 -15.65 12.91
CA VAL A 457 -32.57 -16.58 12.57
C VAL A 457 -31.27 -16.02 13.12
N VAL A 458 -30.67 -16.71 14.08
CA VAL A 458 -29.39 -16.37 14.68
C VAL A 458 -28.30 -17.20 14.01
N ILE A 459 -27.42 -16.55 13.25
CA ILE A 459 -26.30 -17.17 12.56
C ILE A 459 -25.04 -17.00 13.39
N ALA A 460 -24.48 -18.09 13.90
CA ALA A 460 -23.15 -18.11 14.50
C ALA A 460 -22.11 -18.46 13.43
N TRP A 461 -21.22 -17.53 13.11
CA TRP A 461 -20.23 -17.71 12.06
C TRP A 461 -18.85 -17.99 12.65
N SER A 462 -18.35 -19.20 12.42
CA SER A 462 -17.02 -19.62 12.82
C SER A 462 -16.05 -19.62 11.66
N ARG A 463 -14.83 -19.16 11.92
CA ARG A 463 -13.70 -19.24 10.99
C ARG A 463 -12.56 -19.98 11.66
N ASP A 464 -11.99 -20.94 10.93
CA ASP A 464 -10.76 -21.63 11.29
C ASP A 464 -10.78 -22.17 12.75
N GLY A 465 -11.96 -22.63 13.19
CA GLY A 465 -12.18 -23.25 14.50
C GLY A 465 -12.78 -22.34 15.59
N VAL A 466 -12.93 -21.03 15.37
CA VAL A 466 -13.44 -20.08 16.38
C VAL A 466 -14.64 -19.26 15.87
N GLU A 467 -15.65 -19.04 16.71
CA GLU A 467 -16.81 -18.18 16.42
C GLU A 467 -16.36 -16.72 16.40
N ILE A 468 -16.44 -16.05 15.25
CA ILE A 468 -15.95 -14.66 15.08
C ILE A 468 -17.07 -13.61 15.16
N ALA A 469 -18.31 -14.03 14.92
CA ALA A 469 -19.50 -13.20 14.94
C ALA A 469 -20.77 -14.02 15.11
N ARG A 470 -21.80 -13.37 15.66
CA ARG A 470 -23.15 -13.88 15.74
C ARG A 470 -24.12 -12.81 15.27
N LEU A 471 -24.98 -13.13 14.31
CA LEU A 471 -25.90 -12.18 13.72
C LEU A 471 -27.33 -12.72 13.78
N MET A 472 -28.23 -11.97 14.40
CA MET A 472 -29.66 -12.22 14.29
C MET A 472 -30.21 -11.42 13.10
N VAL A 473 -30.96 -12.08 12.23
CA VAL A 473 -31.72 -11.45 11.15
C VAL A 473 -33.18 -11.90 11.22
N LEU A 474 -34.07 -11.02 10.74
CA LEU A 474 -35.47 -11.36 10.56
C LEU A 474 -35.65 -12.11 9.23
N ARG A 475 -36.29 -13.28 9.31
CA ARG A 475 -36.60 -14.13 8.16
C ARG A 475 -37.46 -13.38 7.16
N SER A 476 -38.47 -12.62 7.63
CA SER A 476 -39.34 -11.81 6.78
C SER A 476 -38.61 -10.73 5.98
N ALA A 477 -37.55 -10.13 6.54
CA ALA A 477 -36.73 -9.13 5.84
C ALA A 477 -35.98 -9.76 4.65
N ILE A 478 -35.39 -10.95 4.85
CA ILE A 478 -34.75 -11.71 3.75
C ILE A 478 -35.79 -12.13 2.69
N GLU A 479 -37.00 -12.52 3.11
CA GLU A 479 -38.10 -12.89 2.21
C GLU A 479 -38.61 -11.71 1.38
N ALA A 480 -38.69 -10.51 1.97
CA ALA A 480 -39.08 -9.29 1.27
C ALA A 480 -38.04 -8.91 0.22
N ALA A 481 -36.76 -8.90 0.60
CA ALA A 481 -35.66 -8.59 -0.31
C ALA A 481 -35.55 -9.61 -1.45
N ALA A 482 -35.73 -10.90 -1.17
CA ALA A 482 -35.72 -11.94 -2.21
C ALA A 482 -36.87 -11.82 -3.23
N ARG A 483 -37.98 -11.16 -2.85
CA ARG A 483 -39.13 -10.88 -3.73
C ARG A 483 -39.09 -9.49 -4.37
N GLY A 484 -38.03 -8.70 -4.12
CA GLY A 484 -37.93 -7.32 -4.61
C GLY A 484 -38.84 -6.32 -3.89
N HIS A 485 -39.38 -6.70 -2.72
CA HIS A 485 -40.21 -5.84 -1.87
C HIS A 485 -39.43 -5.25 -0.68
N GLY A 486 -38.11 -5.39 -0.69
CA GLY A 486 -37.22 -4.79 0.30
C GLY A 486 -35.77 -4.77 -0.16
N SER A 487 -34.88 -4.18 0.65
CA SER A 487 -33.47 -3.98 0.31
C SER A 487 -32.50 -4.65 1.29
N ALA A 488 -31.22 -4.71 0.92
CA ALA A 488 -30.16 -5.22 1.80
C ALA A 488 -29.95 -4.31 3.02
N GLU A 489 -30.17 -3.01 2.86
CA GLU A 489 -30.09 -1.99 3.90
C GLU A 489 -31.22 -2.14 4.92
N GLU A 490 -32.43 -2.51 4.50
CA GLU A 490 -33.54 -2.81 5.41
C GLU A 490 -33.30 -4.08 6.24
N ILE A 491 -32.68 -5.10 5.63
CA ILE A 491 -32.20 -6.28 6.36
C ILE A 491 -31.16 -5.85 7.40
N PHE A 492 -30.17 -5.04 7.00
CA PHE A 492 -29.14 -4.54 7.90
C PHE A 492 -29.73 -3.72 9.06
N ALA A 493 -30.71 -2.84 8.79
CA ALA A 493 -31.35 -2.00 9.80
C ALA A 493 -32.11 -2.79 10.88
N THR A 494 -32.50 -4.03 10.59
CA THR A 494 -33.19 -4.93 11.53
C THR A 494 -32.28 -6.03 12.09
N ALA A 495 -31.03 -6.12 11.63
CA ALA A 495 -30.08 -7.11 12.08
C ALA A 495 -29.45 -6.72 13.41
N ILE A 496 -29.20 -7.70 14.28
CA ILE A 496 -28.56 -7.48 15.59
C ILE A 496 -27.26 -8.27 15.66
N LEU A 497 -26.14 -7.57 15.78
CA LEU A 497 -24.82 -8.17 15.98
C LEU A 497 -24.61 -8.50 17.47
N MET A 498 -24.38 -9.77 17.78
CA MET A 498 -24.27 -10.29 19.14
C MET A 498 -22.83 -10.73 19.45
N ALA A 499 -22.53 -10.85 20.75
CA ALA A 499 -21.24 -11.37 21.21
C ALA A 499 -21.08 -12.85 20.83
N PRO A 500 -19.88 -13.27 20.41
CA PRO A 500 -19.52 -14.69 20.43
C PRO A 500 -19.54 -15.19 21.88
N GLY A 501 -20.18 -16.34 22.12
CA GLY A 501 -20.21 -16.96 23.45
C GLY A 501 -21.56 -17.59 23.82
N ASP A 502 -21.49 -18.66 24.61
CA ASP A 502 -22.55 -19.52 25.19
C ASP A 502 -23.52 -20.24 24.23
N PRO A 503 -24.04 -21.41 24.66
CA PRO A 503 -24.11 -22.56 23.79
C PRO A 503 -25.45 -22.56 23.09
N PHE A 504 -25.44 -23.12 21.89
CA PHE A 504 -26.64 -23.77 21.42
C PHE A 504 -26.88 -24.95 22.37
N GLU A 505 -27.58 -24.70 23.49
CA GLU A 505 -28.09 -25.72 24.39
C GLU A 505 -29.03 -26.63 23.58
N ASP A 506 -28.93 -27.93 23.81
CA ASP A 506 -29.68 -28.97 23.07
C ASP A 506 -29.55 -28.95 21.54
N ALA A 507 -28.52 -28.29 20.99
CA ALA A 507 -28.29 -28.30 19.54
C ALA A 507 -27.99 -29.69 18.99
N ALA A 508 -28.59 -29.97 17.84
CA ALA A 508 -28.11 -31.01 16.95
C ALA A 508 -26.78 -30.57 16.33
N ARG A 509 -25.69 -31.27 16.66
CA ARG A 509 -24.32 -30.95 16.23
C ARG A 509 -23.85 -31.89 15.13
N ALA A 510 -23.15 -31.33 14.15
CA ALA A 510 -22.44 -32.12 13.15
C ALA A 510 -21.32 -32.91 13.83
N ARG A 511 -21.15 -34.18 13.46
CA ARG A 511 -20.06 -35.02 13.95
C ARG A 511 -18.81 -34.76 13.10
N GLY A 512 -17.73 -34.30 13.74
CA GLY A 512 -16.40 -34.20 13.14
C GLY A 512 -15.69 -35.56 13.06
N PRO A 513 -14.48 -35.62 12.46
CA PRO A 513 -13.68 -34.48 12.01
C PRO A 513 -14.12 -33.92 10.65
N PHE A 514 -13.70 -32.69 10.33
CA PHE A 514 -13.97 -32.04 9.06
C PHE A 514 -12.68 -31.85 8.26
N LEU A 515 -12.71 -32.21 6.98
CA LEU A 515 -11.57 -32.09 6.07
C LEU A 515 -11.85 -30.98 5.05
N ASP A 516 -10.93 -30.03 4.98
CA ASP A 516 -10.82 -29.03 3.92
C ASP A 516 -9.56 -29.30 3.11
N TRP A 517 -9.65 -29.11 1.80
CA TRP A 517 -8.50 -29.20 0.90
C TRP A 517 -8.61 -28.15 -0.19
N SER A 518 -7.45 -27.72 -0.71
CA SER A 518 -7.38 -26.74 -1.79
C SER A 518 -6.21 -27.06 -2.72
N ILE A 519 -6.35 -26.67 -3.99
CA ILE A 519 -5.25 -26.58 -4.94
C ILE A 519 -5.28 -25.16 -5.48
N GLU A 520 -4.18 -24.43 -5.33
CA GLU A 520 -4.10 -23.02 -5.68
C GLU A 520 -2.77 -22.70 -6.41
N PRO A 521 -2.81 -21.82 -7.43
CA PRO A 521 -1.59 -21.25 -7.98
C PRO A 521 -0.99 -20.28 -6.96
N ARG A 522 0.33 -20.34 -6.78
CA ARG A 522 1.09 -19.38 -5.98
C ARG A 522 2.05 -18.64 -6.88
N VAL A 523 1.99 -17.31 -6.83
CA VAL A 523 2.89 -16.43 -7.56
C VAL A 523 3.59 -15.54 -6.56
N ARG A 524 4.92 -15.57 -6.55
CA ARG A 524 5.76 -14.64 -5.82
C ARG A 524 6.46 -13.75 -6.83
N VAL A 525 6.47 -12.45 -6.57
CA VAL A 525 7.17 -11.45 -7.37
C VAL A 525 8.08 -10.64 -6.45
N VAL A 526 9.33 -10.44 -6.85
CA VAL A 526 10.27 -9.52 -6.22
C VAL A 526 10.68 -8.49 -7.28
N LEU A 527 10.51 -7.22 -6.95
CA LEU A 527 10.81 -6.11 -7.85
C LEU A 527 12.08 -5.40 -7.39
N GLY A 528 12.98 -5.13 -8.34
CA GLY A 528 14.20 -4.35 -8.14
C GLY A 528 15.27 -5.05 -7.30
N ASP A 529 15.49 -6.35 -7.54
CA ASP A 529 16.68 -7.05 -7.03
C ASP A 529 17.95 -6.50 -7.71
N PRO A 530 19.11 -6.43 -7.02
CA PRO A 530 20.36 -5.94 -7.61
C PRO A 530 20.80 -6.70 -8.88
N SER A 531 20.45 -7.99 -9.01
CA SER A 531 20.81 -8.81 -10.18
C SER A 531 19.83 -8.62 -11.34
N ARG A 532 18.53 -8.47 -11.06
CA ARG A 532 17.46 -8.35 -12.06
C ARG A 532 16.29 -7.49 -11.59
N THR A 533 15.76 -6.69 -12.52
CA THR A 533 14.61 -5.82 -12.28
C THR A 533 13.34 -6.56 -11.81
N LEU A 534 13.11 -7.79 -12.29
CA LEU A 534 11.94 -8.61 -11.97
C LEU A 534 12.37 -10.05 -11.73
N LEU A 535 12.13 -10.53 -10.51
CA LEU A 535 12.23 -11.92 -10.15
C LEU A 535 10.84 -12.48 -9.86
N TYR A 536 10.59 -13.73 -10.23
CA TYR A 536 9.32 -14.40 -10.00
C TYR A 536 9.50 -15.88 -9.69
N GLN A 537 8.51 -16.43 -8.99
CA GLN A 537 8.31 -17.86 -8.80
C GLN A 537 6.82 -18.16 -8.92
N ALA A 538 6.48 -19.05 -9.85
CA ALA A 538 5.14 -19.60 -10.03
C ALA A 538 5.16 -21.07 -9.60
N ALA A 539 4.26 -21.42 -8.69
CA ALA A 539 4.12 -22.75 -8.13
C ALA A 539 2.64 -23.18 -8.08
N VAL A 540 2.41 -24.49 -8.01
CA VAL A 540 1.10 -25.05 -7.65
C VAL A 540 1.22 -25.59 -6.23
N ALA A 541 0.31 -25.17 -5.35
CA ALA A 541 0.27 -25.63 -3.97
C ALA A 541 -1.00 -26.42 -3.69
N GLY A 542 -0.86 -27.55 -2.99
CA GLY A 542 -1.95 -28.33 -2.43
C GLY A 542 -1.98 -28.16 -0.91
N GLY A 543 -3.12 -27.75 -0.37
CA GLY A 543 -3.33 -27.58 1.07
C GLY A 543 -4.35 -28.57 1.61
N VAL A 544 -4.14 -29.04 2.84
CA VAL A 544 -5.10 -29.86 3.60
C VAL A 544 -5.23 -29.30 5.00
N ARG A 545 -6.46 -29.23 5.51
CA ARG A 545 -6.78 -28.90 6.89
C ARG A 545 -7.80 -29.88 7.44
N LEU A 546 -7.50 -30.47 8.59
CA LEU A 546 -8.35 -31.37 9.34
C LEU A 546 -8.76 -30.71 10.65
N ASP A 547 -10.02 -30.27 10.74
CA ASP A 547 -10.60 -29.73 11.96
C ASP A 547 -11.17 -30.87 12.82
N LEU A 548 -10.67 -31.03 14.04
CA LEU A 548 -11.13 -32.06 14.99
C LEU A 548 -12.30 -31.58 15.86
N GLY A 549 -12.67 -30.31 15.76
CA GLY A 549 -13.63 -29.66 16.66
C GLY A 549 -12.96 -29.02 17.87
N LEU A 550 -13.74 -28.32 18.69
CA LEU A 550 -13.26 -27.55 19.85
C LEU A 550 -12.13 -26.55 19.52
N GLY A 551 -12.11 -26.09 18.27
CA GLY A 551 -11.09 -25.17 17.76
C GLY A 551 -9.73 -25.80 17.47
N VAL A 552 -9.59 -27.13 17.53
CA VAL A 552 -8.34 -27.85 17.23
C VAL A 552 -8.31 -28.28 15.77
N SER A 553 -7.18 -28.05 15.11
CA SER A 553 -6.96 -28.42 13.71
C SER A 553 -5.51 -28.84 13.41
N PHE A 554 -5.35 -29.68 12.40
CA PHE A 554 -4.07 -29.99 11.77
C PHE A 554 -4.08 -29.47 10.35
N ALA A 555 -3.07 -28.71 9.94
CA ALA A 555 -2.98 -28.18 8.60
C ALA A 555 -1.60 -28.40 8.01
N GLY A 556 -1.54 -28.55 6.69
CA GLY A 556 -0.28 -28.64 5.97
C GLY A 556 -0.46 -28.33 4.49
N SER A 557 0.65 -27.96 3.85
CA SER A 557 0.68 -27.70 2.43
C SER A 557 1.93 -28.29 1.78
N VAL A 558 1.79 -28.66 0.52
CA VAL A 558 2.89 -29.05 -0.37
C VAL A 558 2.89 -28.13 -1.58
N ALA A 559 4.07 -27.77 -2.08
CA ALA A 559 4.20 -26.91 -3.26
C ALA A 559 5.24 -27.47 -4.23
N GLN A 560 4.90 -27.38 -5.52
CA GLN A 560 5.77 -27.72 -6.65
C GLN A 560 5.95 -26.45 -7.48
N VAL A 561 7.21 -26.03 -7.68
CA VAL A 561 7.51 -24.90 -8.57
C VAL A 561 7.31 -25.34 -10.02
N ALA A 562 6.58 -24.54 -10.78
CA ALA A 562 6.32 -24.76 -12.20
C ALA A 562 7.27 -23.93 -13.09
N ALA A 563 7.53 -22.68 -12.71
CA ALA A 563 8.46 -21.80 -13.41
C ALA A 563 9.02 -20.74 -12.45
N GLN A 564 10.31 -20.44 -12.53
CA GLN A 564 10.92 -19.38 -11.74
C GLN A 564 12.18 -18.82 -12.41
N ASN A 565 12.57 -17.64 -11.95
CA ASN A 565 13.93 -17.12 -12.07
C ASN A 565 14.41 -16.51 -10.73
N LEU A 566 13.68 -16.74 -9.64
CA LEU A 566 13.96 -16.21 -8.29
C LEU A 566 15.23 -16.82 -7.67
N ASP A 567 15.62 -17.99 -8.13
CA ASP A 567 16.87 -18.69 -7.83
C ASP A 567 18.10 -17.99 -8.42
N ASP A 568 17.94 -17.15 -9.44
CA ASP A 568 19.03 -16.33 -10.01
C ASP A 568 19.29 -15.02 -9.23
N ALA A 569 18.66 -14.83 -8.06
CA ALA A 569 18.86 -13.65 -7.23
C ALA A 569 20.30 -13.58 -6.68
N ALA A 570 20.80 -12.38 -6.44
CA ALA A 570 22.12 -12.22 -5.83
C ALA A 570 22.14 -12.85 -4.42
N PRO A 571 23.26 -13.48 -4.01
CA PRO A 571 23.42 -13.91 -2.63
C PRO A 571 23.24 -12.75 -1.64
N SER A 572 22.74 -13.07 -0.44
CA SER A 572 22.59 -12.08 0.62
C SER A 572 23.94 -11.44 0.98
N ASP A 573 23.96 -10.12 1.04
CA ASP A 573 25.04 -9.27 1.58
C ASP A 573 24.76 -8.82 3.03
N SER A 574 23.70 -9.34 3.65
CA SER A 574 23.27 -8.96 4.99
C SER A 574 24.29 -9.39 6.06
N VAL A 575 24.53 -8.53 7.04
CA VAL A 575 25.37 -8.83 8.22
C VAL A 575 24.53 -9.19 9.46
N LEU A 576 23.21 -9.20 9.31
CA LEU A 576 22.28 -9.67 10.32
C LEU A 576 22.07 -11.19 10.16
N PRO A 577 21.44 -11.88 11.13
CA PRO A 577 20.94 -13.23 10.86
C PRO A 577 20.04 -13.23 9.61
N HIS A 578 20.31 -14.13 8.65
CA HIS A 578 19.57 -14.20 7.38
C HIS A 578 18.21 -14.82 7.62
N VAL A 579 17.21 -14.00 7.92
CA VAL A 579 15.85 -14.45 8.24
C VAL A 579 14.90 -14.32 7.06
N ARG A 580 15.23 -13.49 6.06
CA ARG A 580 14.45 -13.31 4.82
C ARG A 580 15.30 -13.21 3.56
N THR A 581 16.57 -12.81 3.67
CA THR A 581 17.44 -12.52 2.51
C THR A 581 17.94 -13.76 1.77
N ASP A 582 17.95 -14.93 2.40
CA ASP A 582 18.31 -16.21 1.75
C ASP A 582 17.20 -16.78 0.84
N TYR A 583 16.25 -15.97 0.36
CA TYR A 583 15.11 -16.44 -0.43
C TYR A 583 15.50 -17.16 -1.72
N ALA A 584 16.67 -16.84 -2.30
CA ALA A 584 17.21 -17.50 -3.48
C ALA A 584 17.49 -18.99 -3.20
N LEU A 585 18.14 -19.28 -2.07
CA LEU A 585 18.48 -20.64 -1.64
C LEU A 585 17.21 -21.47 -1.38
N TYR A 586 16.22 -20.88 -0.71
CA TYR A 586 14.92 -21.51 -0.52
C TYR A 586 14.18 -21.77 -1.85
N ALA A 587 14.33 -20.89 -2.85
CA ALA A 587 13.74 -21.05 -4.16
C ALA A 587 14.44 -22.13 -5.00
N GLU A 588 15.77 -22.23 -4.89
CA GLU A 588 16.58 -23.23 -5.58
C GLU A 588 16.34 -24.64 -5.00
N GLU A 589 16.53 -24.82 -3.69
CA GLU A 589 16.44 -26.13 -3.05
C GLU A 589 14.99 -26.63 -2.92
N GLY A 590 14.04 -25.71 -2.70
CA GLY A 590 12.60 -26.00 -2.62
C GLY A 590 11.90 -26.24 -3.96
N ARG A 591 12.62 -26.19 -5.09
CA ARG A 591 12.02 -26.18 -6.44
C ARG A 591 11.20 -27.43 -6.80
N ASN A 592 11.60 -28.59 -6.28
CA ASN A 592 10.97 -29.87 -6.62
C ASN A 592 9.74 -30.10 -5.73
N LEU A 593 9.93 -30.35 -4.44
CA LEU A 593 8.81 -30.57 -3.53
C LEU A 593 9.15 -29.93 -2.19
N ALA A 594 8.49 -28.81 -1.91
CA ALA A 594 8.55 -28.11 -0.64
C ALA A 594 7.35 -28.47 0.24
N ILE A 595 7.53 -28.40 1.56
CA ILE A 595 6.45 -28.44 2.57
C ILE A 595 6.40 -27.07 3.25
N PRO A 596 5.75 -26.05 2.64
CA PRO A 596 5.73 -24.70 3.18
C PRO A 596 5.21 -24.66 4.61
N THR A 597 4.14 -25.41 4.91
CA THR A 597 3.52 -25.46 6.24
C THR A 597 3.12 -26.88 6.62
N LEU A 598 3.23 -27.20 7.91
CA LEU A 598 2.72 -28.41 8.55
C LEU A 598 2.65 -28.18 10.07
N TYR A 599 1.47 -27.91 10.60
CA TYR A 599 1.30 -27.51 12.00
C TYR A 599 0.00 -28.04 12.61
N ALA A 600 0.00 -28.08 13.94
CA ALA A 600 -1.20 -28.17 14.75
C ALA A 600 -1.56 -26.78 15.28
N GLU A 601 -2.85 -26.46 15.32
CA GLU A 601 -3.37 -25.18 15.75
C GLU A 601 -4.59 -25.37 16.66
N ARG A 602 -4.70 -24.51 17.67
CA ARG A 602 -5.91 -24.35 18.47
C ARG A 602 -6.31 -22.88 18.52
N MET A 603 -7.54 -22.57 18.12
CA MET A 603 -8.17 -21.26 18.31
C MET A 603 -9.37 -21.35 19.24
N TRP A 604 -9.55 -20.38 20.13
CA TRP A 604 -10.71 -20.33 21.00
C TRP A 604 -11.00 -18.90 21.46
N SER A 605 -12.16 -18.70 22.07
CA SER A 605 -12.53 -17.45 22.72
C SER A 605 -12.63 -17.67 24.23
N PRO A 606 -11.61 -17.30 25.03
CA PRO A 606 -11.62 -17.54 26.48
C PRO A 606 -12.59 -16.63 27.25
N ALA A 607 -13.00 -15.51 26.67
CA ALA A 607 -13.97 -14.57 27.21
C ALA A 607 -14.63 -13.81 26.04
N PRO A 608 -15.82 -13.19 26.24
CA PRO A 608 -16.44 -12.36 25.20
C PRO A 608 -15.43 -11.35 24.63
N ASP A 609 -15.37 -11.28 23.29
CA ASP A 609 -14.48 -10.40 22.54
C ASP A 609 -12.96 -10.62 22.74
N VAL A 610 -12.56 -11.67 23.48
CA VAL A 610 -11.17 -12.13 23.58
C VAL A 610 -11.02 -13.39 22.74
N PHE A 611 -9.99 -13.43 21.93
CA PHE A 611 -9.60 -14.55 21.08
C PHE A 611 -8.19 -14.98 21.44
N ALA A 612 -7.92 -16.27 21.36
CA ALA A 612 -6.61 -16.85 21.61
C ALA A 612 -6.28 -17.90 20.55
N ARG A 613 -5.01 -18.00 20.21
CA ARG A 613 -4.46 -18.99 19.29
C ARG A 613 -3.16 -19.56 19.85
N ALA A 614 -2.98 -20.86 19.69
CA ALA A 614 -1.70 -21.54 19.88
C ALA A 614 -1.42 -22.43 18.68
N THR A 615 -0.23 -22.32 18.09
CA THR A 615 0.18 -23.05 16.88
C THR A 615 1.57 -23.63 17.08
N ALA A 616 1.79 -24.87 16.64
CA ALA A 616 3.09 -25.54 16.75
C ALA A 616 3.39 -26.41 15.51
N GLY A 617 4.62 -26.37 15.03
CA GLY A 617 5.10 -27.16 13.90
C GLY A 617 5.89 -26.33 12.90
N TYR A 618 5.75 -26.66 11.63
CA TYR A 618 6.34 -25.94 10.50
C TYR A 618 5.40 -24.80 10.10
N LEU A 619 5.70 -23.60 10.59
CA LEU A 619 4.78 -22.46 10.56
C LEU A 619 4.81 -21.71 9.22
N GLU A 620 5.99 -21.63 8.61
CA GLU A 620 6.21 -21.02 7.30
C GLU A 620 7.43 -21.66 6.60
N PRO A 621 7.73 -21.32 5.32
CA PRO A 621 8.86 -21.88 4.59
C PRO A 621 10.21 -21.77 5.31
N MET A 622 10.44 -20.66 6.02
CA MET A 622 11.74 -20.36 6.64
C MET A 622 11.81 -20.71 8.12
N PHE A 623 10.68 -20.88 8.82
CA PHE A 623 10.65 -21.05 10.27
C PHE A 623 9.67 -22.13 10.73
N ALA A 624 10.11 -22.91 11.71
CA ALA A 624 9.32 -23.86 12.47
C ALA A 624 9.41 -23.54 13.96
N GLY A 625 8.39 -23.87 14.75
CA GLY A 625 8.39 -23.61 16.18
C GLY A 625 7.01 -23.53 16.77
N ILE A 626 6.87 -22.69 17.80
CA ILE A 626 5.62 -22.48 18.53
C ILE A 626 5.26 -21.00 18.50
N SER A 627 3.99 -20.69 18.26
CA SER A 627 3.41 -19.34 18.24
C SER A 627 2.19 -19.29 19.15
N GLY A 628 2.09 -18.24 19.96
CA GLY A 628 0.91 -17.91 20.76
C GLY A 628 0.45 -16.50 20.43
N GLU A 629 -0.87 -16.30 20.33
CA GLU A 629 -1.49 -15.00 20.09
C GLU A 629 -2.73 -14.83 20.98
N VAL A 630 -2.93 -13.64 21.54
CA VAL A 630 -4.16 -13.23 22.22
C VAL A 630 -4.60 -11.90 21.61
N LEU A 631 -5.88 -11.78 21.30
CA LEU A 631 -6.47 -10.59 20.71
C LEU A 631 -7.73 -10.20 21.49
N TRP A 632 -7.76 -8.99 22.03
CA TRP A 632 -8.98 -8.36 22.50
C TRP A 632 -9.54 -7.46 21.38
N ARG A 633 -10.72 -7.83 20.87
CA ARG A 633 -11.38 -7.21 19.72
C ARG A 633 -12.88 -7.08 19.99
N PRO A 634 -13.32 -6.01 20.68
CA PRO A 634 -14.74 -5.71 20.82
C PRO A 634 -15.40 -5.44 19.47
N ARG A 635 -16.67 -5.83 19.33
CA ARG A 635 -17.40 -5.76 18.04
C ARG A 635 -17.67 -4.33 17.56
N GLU A 636 -18.01 -3.44 18.50
CA GLU A 636 -18.42 -2.06 18.27
C GLU A 636 -17.24 -1.08 18.44
N SER A 637 -16.12 -1.54 18.99
CA SER A 637 -14.93 -0.71 19.17
C SER A 637 -14.28 -0.43 17.82
N PRO A 638 -13.79 0.79 17.54
CA PRO A 638 -12.97 1.10 16.37
C PRO A 638 -11.54 0.56 16.49
N PHE A 639 -11.15 0.00 17.65
CA PHE A 639 -9.81 -0.53 17.88
C PHE A 639 -9.78 -1.91 18.52
N ALA A 640 -8.67 -2.60 18.33
CA ALA A 640 -8.36 -3.89 18.95
C ALA A 640 -6.90 -3.93 19.41
N ILE A 641 -6.61 -4.76 20.41
CA ILE A 641 -5.27 -4.92 20.98
C ILE A 641 -4.86 -6.40 20.91
N GLY A 642 -3.71 -6.67 20.32
CA GLY A 642 -3.14 -8.01 20.19
C GLY A 642 -1.79 -8.13 20.88
N LEU A 643 -1.50 -9.33 21.38
CA LEU A 643 -0.20 -9.74 21.88
C LEU A 643 0.18 -11.06 21.21
N ASP A 644 1.38 -11.14 20.63
CA ASP A 644 1.95 -12.39 20.11
C ASP A 644 3.33 -12.67 20.70
N VAL A 645 3.63 -13.96 20.88
CA VAL A 645 4.96 -14.48 21.27
C VAL A 645 5.25 -15.73 20.48
N ASN A 646 6.46 -15.81 19.92
CA ASN A 646 6.88 -16.93 19.09
C ASN A 646 8.28 -17.39 19.50
N TYR A 647 8.51 -18.70 19.52
CA TYR A 647 9.83 -19.30 19.65
C TYR A 647 10.06 -20.21 18.46
N VAL A 648 11.01 -19.84 17.59
CA VAL A 648 11.18 -20.46 16.29
C VAL A 648 12.63 -20.79 15.98
N ALA A 649 12.83 -21.86 15.21
CA ALA A 649 14.07 -22.27 14.61
C ALA A 649 13.98 -22.09 13.10
N GLN A 650 15.08 -21.66 12.47
CA GLN A 650 15.14 -21.56 11.02
C GLN A 650 15.16 -22.96 10.40
N ARG A 651 14.51 -23.11 9.25
CA ARG A 651 14.38 -24.37 8.52
C ARG A 651 15.47 -24.53 7.47
N ASP A 652 15.76 -25.77 7.08
CA ASP A 652 16.62 -26.04 5.93
C ASP A 652 15.99 -25.50 4.63
N TYR A 653 16.86 -25.14 3.66
CA TYR A 653 16.45 -24.46 2.43
C TYR A 653 15.54 -25.31 1.53
N ASP A 654 15.61 -26.65 1.65
CA ASP A 654 14.72 -27.59 0.96
C ASP A 654 13.26 -27.54 1.44
N GLN A 655 12.99 -26.84 2.55
CA GLN A 655 11.66 -26.67 3.16
C GLN A 655 10.99 -27.99 3.53
N ARG A 656 11.76 -29.02 3.91
CA ARG A 656 11.25 -30.29 4.42
C ARG A 656 11.26 -30.27 5.95
N PHE A 657 11.74 -31.34 6.59
CA PHE A 657 11.68 -31.51 8.04
C PHE A 657 12.95 -31.07 8.77
N GLY A 658 13.98 -30.65 8.05
CA GLY A 658 15.25 -30.23 8.61
C GLY A 658 15.22 -28.83 9.23
N LEU A 659 16.05 -28.62 10.26
CA LEU A 659 16.19 -27.37 10.99
C LEU A 659 17.67 -26.97 11.06
N ARG A 660 17.91 -25.66 10.95
CA ARG A 660 19.20 -25.02 11.12
C ARG A 660 19.41 -24.63 12.58
N ASP A 661 20.64 -24.23 12.91
CA ASP A 661 21.03 -23.89 14.28
C ASP A 661 20.43 -22.58 14.81
N TYR A 662 20.06 -21.65 13.91
CA TYR A 662 19.52 -20.35 14.31
C TYR A 662 18.14 -20.50 14.96
N ARG A 663 18.02 -19.98 16.19
CA ARG A 663 16.76 -19.92 16.96
C ARG A 663 16.55 -18.53 17.53
N VAL A 664 15.30 -18.09 17.56
CA VAL A 664 14.94 -16.76 18.05
C VAL A 664 13.57 -16.78 18.73
N THR A 665 13.45 -16.00 19.80
CA THR A 665 12.17 -15.61 20.39
C THR A 665 11.78 -14.24 19.85
N THR A 666 10.56 -14.12 19.34
CA THR A 666 9.96 -12.86 18.88
C THR A 666 8.66 -12.62 19.61
N GLY A 667 8.16 -11.39 19.56
CA GLY A 667 6.86 -11.08 20.12
C GLY A 667 6.54 -9.60 20.01
N HIS A 668 5.26 -9.28 19.86
CA HIS A 668 4.80 -7.92 19.62
C HIS A 668 3.53 -7.61 20.40
N ALA A 669 3.41 -6.36 20.81
CA ALA A 669 2.13 -5.74 21.11
C ALA A 669 1.64 -5.01 19.86
N SER A 670 0.39 -5.24 19.49
CA SER A 670 -0.25 -4.67 18.30
C SER A 670 -1.49 -3.87 18.68
N LEU A 671 -1.61 -2.65 18.14
CA LEU A 671 -2.82 -1.83 18.18
C LEU A 671 -3.37 -1.74 16.76
N TYR A 672 -4.61 -2.17 16.58
CA TYR A 672 -5.35 -2.08 15.32
C TYR A 672 -6.39 -0.98 15.44
N LEU A 673 -6.46 -0.08 14.46
CA LEU A 673 -7.33 1.09 14.45
C LEU A 673 -8.08 1.16 13.12
N ASP A 674 -9.40 1.27 13.18
CA ASP A 674 -10.21 1.70 12.04
C ASP A 674 -10.49 3.20 12.20
N LEU A 675 -10.04 3.99 11.24
CA LEU A 675 -10.26 5.43 11.24
C LEU A 675 -11.60 5.75 10.57
N PRO A 676 -12.38 6.70 11.12
CA PRO A 676 -13.72 7.00 10.60
C PRO A 676 -13.71 7.74 9.26
N TRP A 677 -12.55 8.22 8.82
CA TRP A 677 -12.36 8.95 7.57
C TRP A 677 -11.66 8.09 6.52
N TRP A 678 -12.12 8.23 5.26
CA TRP A 678 -11.52 7.66 4.05
C TRP A 678 -11.29 6.14 4.04
N ASN A 679 -11.98 5.38 4.90
CA ASN A 679 -11.84 3.92 5.04
C ASN A 679 -10.39 3.47 5.32
N LEU A 680 -9.69 4.22 6.15
CA LEU A 680 -8.32 3.91 6.55
C LEU A 680 -8.30 2.96 7.74
N THR A 681 -7.42 1.96 7.67
CA THR A 681 -7.02 1.11 8.79
C THR A 681 -5.55 1.39 9.12
N THR A 682 -5.21 1.38 10.39
CA THR A 682 -3.84 1.56 10.86
C THR A 682 -3.49 0.45 11.83
N THR A 683 -2.33 -0.17 11.64
CA THR A 683 -1.78 -1.10 12.62
C THR A 683 -0.43 -0.62 13.10
N ILE A 684 -0.30 -0.50 14.42
CA ILE A 684 0.95 -0.16 15.09
C ILE A 684 1.41 -1.38 15.85
N ARG A 685 2.68 -1.76 15.71
CA ARG A 685 3.26 -2.92 16.39
C ARG A 685 4.57 -2.51 17.03
N GLY A 686 4.85 -3.01 18.22
CA GLY A 686 6.12 -2.80 18.92
C GLY A 686 6.60 -4.10 19.55
N GLY A 687 7.86 -4.46 19.39
CA GLY A 687 8.36 -5.74 19.85
C GLY A 687 9.72 -6.15 19.31
N ARG A 688 9.99 -7.45 19.39
CA ARG A 688 11.22 -8.09 18.92
C ARG A 688 10.98 -8.89 17.65
N TYR A 689 11.82 -8.65 16.64
CA TYR A 689 11.73 -9.19 15.29
C TYR A 689 12.64 -10.40 15.07
N LEU A 690 12.54 -11.07 13.92
CA LEU A 690 13.20 -12.34 13.61
C LEU A 690 14.72 -12.27 13.63
N ALA A 691 15.33 -11.15 13.22
CA ALA A 691 16.78 -10.97 13.30
C ALA A 691 17.28 -10.66 14.74
N GLY A 692 16.36 -10.67 15.72
CA GLY A 692 16.63 -10.43 17.14
C GLY A 692 16.61 -8.96 17.53
N ASP A 693 16.32 -8.07 16.59
CA ASP A 693 16.24 -6.62 16.74
C ASP A 693 14.92 -6.17 17.38
N TRP A 694 14.96 -5.06 18.10
CA TRP A 694 13.79 -4.45 18.76
C TRP A 694 13.34 -3.22 18.00
N GLY A 695 12.03 -3.04 17.82
CA GLY A 695 11.53 -1.86 17.14
C GLY A 695 10.02 -1.79 17.06
N GLY A 696 9.54 -1.02 16.10
CA GLY A 696 8.12 -0.91 15.81
C GLY A 696 7.80 -0.76 14.33
N THR A 697 6.64 -1.29 13.95
CA THR A 697 6.07 -1.21 12.61
C THR A 697 4.82 -0.34 12.65
N VAL A 698 4.70 0.59 11.72
CA VAL A 698 3.45 1.29 11.42
C VAL A 698 3.00 0.87 10.03
N GLU A 699 1.76 0.44 9.93
CA GLU A 699 1.09 0.03 8.70
C GLU A 699 -0.17 0.87 8.54
N VAL A 700 -0.37 1.48 7.37
CA VAL A 700 -1.59 2.21 7.03
C VAL A 700 -2.12 1.65 5.73
N ALA A 701 -3.38 1.26 5.71
CA ALA A 701 -4.05 0.72 4.54
C ALA A 701 -5.40 1.37 4.32
N ARG A 702 -5.84 1.43 3.07
CA ARG A 702 -7.19 1.78 2.68
C ARG A 702 -7.92 0.53 2.25
N ARG A 703 -9.10 0.28 2.84
CA ARG A 703 -9.94 -0.89 2.53
C ARG A 703 -11.22 -0.43 1.84
N PHE A 704 -11.44 -0.93 0.63
CA PHE A 704 -12.63 -0.62 -0.16
C PHE A 704 -13.73 -1.65 0.08
N ASP A 705 -14.99 -1.27 -0.17
CA ASP A 705 -16.15 -2.17 -0.01
C ASP A 705 -16.10 -3.36 -0.98
N SER A 706 -15.40 -3.19 -2.11
CA SER A 706 -15.03 -4.28 -3.02
C SER A 706 -14.17 -5.35 -2.36
N GLY A 707 -13.50 -5.04 -1.25
CA GLY A 707 -12.53 -5.89 -0.56
C GLY A 707 -11.10 -5.69 -1.02
N ILE A 708 -10.85 -4.82 -2.00
CA ILE A 708 -9.50 -4.40 -2.36
C ILE A 708 -8.89 -3.66 -1.17
N GLU A 709 -7.63 -3.95 -0.88
CA GLU A 709 -6.83 -3.24 0.13
C GLU A 709 -5.55 -2.73 -0.52
N VAL A 710 -5.24 -1.45 -0.32
CA VAL A 710 -3.97 -0.83 -0.75
C VAL A 710 -3.35 -0.15 0.45
N GLY A 711 -2.10 -0.46 0.77
CA GLY A 711 -1.46 0.06 1.98
C GLY A 711 0.05 0.19 1.88
N ALA A 712 0.63 0.75 2.92
CA ALA A 712 2.06 0.94 3.10
C ALA A 712 2.45 0.64 4.54
N PHE A 713 3.70 0.23 4.75
CA PHE A 713 4.26 0.05 6.08
C PHE A 713 5.70 0.55 6.15
N ALA A 714 6.13 0.87 7.37
CA ALA A 714 7.50 1.16 7.72
C ALA A 714 7.83 0.54 9.08
N THR A 715 9.00 -0.09 9.19
CA THR A 715 9.50 -0.72 10.40
C THR A 715 10.84 -0.11 10.78
N PHE A 716 10.92 0.46 11.98
CA PHE A 716 12.15 1.03 12.53
C PHE A 716 12.59 0.21 13.73
N THR A 717 13.86 -0.20 13.74
CA THR A 717 14.43 -1.04 14.80
C THR A 717 15.73 -0.44 15.32
N ASP A 718 16.31 -1.05 16.35
CA ASP A 718 17.59 -0.69 16.95
C ASP A 718 18.81 -1.02 16.07
N VAL A 719 18.59 -1.63 14.90
CA VAL A 719 19.62 -1.83 13.88
C VAL A 719 20.01 -0.49 13.26
N SER A 720 21.31 -0.16 13.30
CA SER A 720 21.82 1.05 12.64
C SER A 720 21.70 0.95 11.12
N ALA A 721 21.49 2.09 10.45
CA ALA A 721 21.39 2.15 8.99
C ALA A 721 22.57 1.46 8.27
N ALA A 722 23.78 1.54 8.82
CA ALA A 722 24.97 0.89 8.28
C ALA A 722 24.93 -0.64 8.37
N ARG A 723 24.34 -1.21 9.43
CA ARG A 723 24.16 -2.67 9.56
C ARG A 723 22.92 -3.18 8.83
N PHE A 724 21.89 -2.34 8.71
CA PHE A 724 20.70 -2.66 7.93
C PHE A 724 21.03 -2.80 6.44
N GLY A 725 22.00 -2.01 5.96
CA GLY A 725 22.39 -1.95 4.56
C GLY A 725 21.48 -1.01 3.77
N GLU A 726 21.44 -1.23 2.45
CA GLU A 726 20.58 -0.47 1.52
C GLU A 726 19.15 -0.34 2.05
N GLY A 727 18.59 0.87 1.94
CA GLY A 727 17.25 1.16 2.43
C GLY A 727 17.17 1.59 3.89
N SER A 728 18.18 1.30 4.73
CA SER A 728 18.33 1.73 6.14
C SER A 728 17.26 1.33 7.15
N PHE A 729 16.05 0.98 6.72
CA PHE A 729 14.94 0.45 7.50
C PHE A 729 13.93 -0.24 6.56
N ASP A 730 13.13 -1.17 7.09
CA ASP A 730 12.18 -1.93 6.28
C ASP A 730 10.95 -1.08 5.95
N LYS A 731 10.51 -1.14 4.70
CA LYS A 731 9.36 -0.39 4.18
C LYS A 731 8.82 -1.03 2.92
N GLY A 732 7.54 -0.85 2.68
CA GLY A 732 6.94 -1.32 1.44
C GLY A 732 5.52 -0.83 1.26
N ILE A 733 5.02 -1.03 0.05
CA ILE A 733 3.61 -0.88 -0.29
C ILE A 733 3.04 -2.25 -0.63
N PHE A 734 1.74 -2.42 -0.44
CA PHE A 734 1.06 -3.65 -0.80
C PHE A 734 -0.30 -3.37 -1.41
N ILE A 735 -0.72 -4.28 -2.27
CA ILE A 735 -2.08 -4.35 -2.80
C ILE A 735 -2.59 -5.77 -2.61
N ARG A 736 -3.86 -5.89 -2.24
CA ARG A 736 -4.57 -7.16 -2.08
C ARG A 736 -5.90 -7.06 -2.81
N VAL A 737 -6.13 -7.98 -3.74
CA VAL A 737 -7.31 -8.04 -4.59
C VAL A 737 -8.03 -9.37 -4.35
N PRO A 738 -9.29 -9.35 -3.88
CA PRO A 738 -10.07 -10.57 -3.68
C PRO A 738 -10.25 -11.39 -4.97
N LEU A 739 -10.22 -12.73 -4.87
CA LEU A 739 -10.46 -13.61 -6.01
C LEU A 739 -11.92 -13.62 -6.50
N ASP A 740 -12.87 -13.23 -5.65
CA ASP A 740 -14.29 -13.13 -5.98
C ASP A 740 -14.56 -12.12 -7.12
N LEU A 741 -13.71 -11.09 -7.27
CA LEU A 741 -13.76 -10.15 -8.39
C LEU A 741 -13.50 -10.81 -9.74
N PHE A 742 -12.80 -11.95 -9.77
CA PHE A 742 -12.52 -12.73 -10.97
C PHE A 742 -13.50 -13.91 -11.15
N GLY A 743 -14.60 -13.94 -10.39
CA GLY A 743 -15.66 -14.95 -10.53
C GLY A 743 -15.38 -16.25 -9.77
N VAL A 744 -14.24 -16.33 -9.08
CA VAL A 744 -13.89 -17.46 -8.22
C VAL A 744 -14.48 -17.21 -6.84
N GLN A 745 -15.55 -17.91 -6.49
CA GLN A 745 -16.07 -17.86 -5.11
C GLN A 745 -15.02 -18.43 -4.16
N SER A 746 -14.28 -17.54 -3.52
CA SER A 746 -13.24 -17.83 -2.55
C SER A 746 -13.06 -16.64 -1.61
N ARG A 747 -12.54 -16.92 -0.41
CA ARG A 747 -12.06 -15.91 0.54
C ARG A 747 -10.64 -15.45 0.22
N SER A 748 -9.94 -16.17 -0.65
CA SER A 748 -8.55 -15.88 -1.01
C SER A 748 -8.45 -14.59 -1.81
N SER A 749 -7.27 -13.99 -1.76
CA SER A 749 -6.92 -12.78 -2.49
C SER A 749 -5.57 -12.96 -3.15
N ILE A 750 -5.38 -12.35 -4.32
CA ILE A 750 -4.06 -12.16 -4.90
C ILE A 750 -3.49 -10.88 -4.30
N GLY A 751 -2.25 -10.92 -3.82
CA GLY A 751 -1.59 -9.73 -3.33
C GLY A 751 -0.11 -9.71 -3.67
N THR A 752 0.45 -8.50 -3.70
CA THR A 752 1.88 -8.30 -3.86
C THR A 752 2.36 -7.27 -2.86
N VAL A 753 3.57 -7.46 -2.34
CA VAL A 753 4.26 -6.49 -1.50
C VAL A 753 5.48 -6.01 -2.27
N ILE A 754 5.54 -4.71 -2.52
CA ILE A 754 6.62 -4.05 -3.21
C ILE A 754 7.47 -3.34 -2.15
N ARG A 755 8.71 -3.81 -2.00
CA ARG A 755 9.72 -3.18 -1.15
C ARG A 755 10.76 -2.53 -2.05
N PRO A 756 11.48 -1.50 -1.58
CA PRO A 756 12.70 -1.06 -2.24
C PRO A 756 13.65 -2.25 -2.32
N THR A 757 14.17 -2.73 -1.18
CA THR A 757 15.06 -3.89 -1.10
C THR A 757 14.59 -4.82 0.03
N GLN A 758 14.76 -6.13 -0.15
CA GLN A 758 14.45 -7.12 0.89
C GLN A 758 15.63 -7.22 1.84
N ARG A 759 15.41 -6.94 3.13
CA ARG A 759 16.42 -7.01 4.20
C ARG A 759 15.92 -7.86 5.37
N ASP A 760 16.79 -8.13 6.33
CA ASP A 760 16.53 -9.01 7.49
C ASP A 760 16.03 -8.28 8.74
N GLY A 761 16.35 -7.00 8.89
CA GLY A 761 15.87 -6.19 10.02
C GLY A 761 14.37 -5.92 9.93
N GLY A 762 13.70 -5.87 11.07
CA GLY A 762 12.26 -5.58 11.14
C GLY A 762 11.35 -6.66 10.55
N GLN A 763 11.87 -7.87 10.31
CA GLN A 763 11.08 -8.96 9.72
C GLN A 763 10.29 -9.73 10.77
N ARG A 764 9.02 -9.98 10.49
CA ARG A 764 8.11 -10.73 11.37
C ARG A 764 7.94 -12.16 10.91
N LEU A 765 7.62 -13.04 11.86
CA LEU A 765 7.14 -14.39 11.56
C LEU A 765 5.82 -14.28 10.78
N ALA A 766 5.73 -14.96 9.64
CA ALA A 766 4.46 -15.13 8.96
C ALA A 766 3.82 -16.42 9.48
N VAL A 767 2.60 -16.32 9.98
CA VAL A 767 1.83 -17.44 10.51
C VAL A 767 0.51 -17.48 9.77
N ASP A 768 0.03 -18.68 9.48
CA ASP A 768 -1.33 -18.86 8.99
C ASP A 768 -2.34 -18.38 10.03
N ASN A 769 -3.48 -17.88 9.55
CA ASN A 769 -4.63 -17.50 10.38
C ASN A 769 -4.29 -16.58 11.59
N PRO A 770 -3.60 -15.42 11.41
CA PRO A 770 -3.44 -14.45 12.50
C PRO A 770 -4.80 -13.98 13.01
N LEU A 771 -4.97 -13.89 14.34
CA LEU A 771 -6.28 -13.70 14.96
C LEU A 771 -6.99 -12.45 14.42
N TRP A 772 -6.25 -11.38 14.17
CA TRP A 772 -6.81 -10.17 13.56
C TRP A 772 -7.42 -10.44 12.18
N GLU A 773 -6.70 -11.10 11.27
CA GLU A 773 -7.20 -11.37 9.91
C GLU A 773 -8.38 -12.36 9.90
N VAL A 774 -8.38 -13.32 10.84
CA VAL A 774 -9.48 -14.28 11.02
C VAL A 774 -10.74 -13.59 11.55
N THR A 775 -10.59 -12.71 12.54
CA THR A 775 -11.70 -12.17 13.32
C THR A 775 -12.20 -10.82 12.80
N ARG A 776 -11.41 -10.02 12.07
CA ARG A 776 -11.79 -8.64 11.66
C ARG A 776 -13.12 -8.55 10.91
N ASP A 777 -13.50 -9.59 10.16
CA ASP A 777 -14.77 -9.63 9.42
C ASP A 777 -16.01 -9.84 10.29
N GLY A 778 -15.82 -10.11 11.59
CA GLY A 778 -16.90 -10.25 12.57
C GLY A 778 -17.20 -8.97 13.37
N ARG A 779 -16.63 -7.83 12.99
CA ARG A 779 -16.88 -6.51 13.62
C ARG A 779 -18.05 -5.79 12.95
N GLU A 780 -18.65 -4.85 13.66
CA GLU A 780 -19.78 -4.07 13.18
C GLU A 780 -19.45 -3.29 11.90
N ASP A 781 -18.27 -2.67 11.85
CA ASP A 781 -17.79 -1.92 10.70
C ASP A 781 -17.61 -2.81 9.45
N ALA A 782 -17.21 -4.08 9.62
CA ALA A 782 -17.17 -5.05 8.52
C ALA A 782 -18.56 -5.47 8.05
N LEU A 783 -19.52 -5.62 8.97
CA LEU A 783 -20.92 -5.87 8.64
C LEU A 783 -21.55 -4.69 7.88
N ARG A 784 -21.28 -3.45 8.32
CA ARG A 784 -21.77 -2.21 7.68
C ARG A 784 -21.30 -2.12 6.22
N ARG A 785 -20.00 -2.28 5.97
CA ARG A 785 -19.44 -2.34 4.59
C ARG A 785 -19.99 -3.51 3.79
N GLY A 786 -20.29 -4.61 4.47
CA GLY A 786 -20.81 -5.83 3.87
C GLY A 786 -22.32 -5.82 3.62
N ALA A 787 -23.08 -4.82 4.07
CA ALA A 787 -24.54 -4.87 4.10
C ALA A 787 -25.18 -5.23 2.76
N GLY A 788 -24.71 -4.65 1.65
CA GLY A 788 -25.18 -4.95 0.29
C GLY A 788 -25.04 -6.42 -0.15
N TRP A 789 -24.32 -7.24 0.61
CA TRP A 789 -24.11 -8.66 0.32
C TRP A 789 -25.20 -9.60 0.88
N PHE A 790 -26.17 -9.10 1.68
CA PHE A 790 -27.29 -9.94 2.15
C PHE A 790 -28.10 -10.59 1.02
N THR A 791 -28.13 -9.95 -0.15
CA THR A 791 -28.90 -10.38 -1.32
C THR A 791 -28.08 -11.14 -2.37
N ARG A 792 -26.79 -11.40 -2.11
CA ARG A 792 -25.81 -11.93 -3.09
C ARG A 792 -25.33 -13.37 -2.85
#